data_AF-A0A2N2PFK6-F1
#
_entry.id   AF-A0A2N2PFK6-F1
#
_cell.length_a   1.000
_cell.length_b   1.000
_cell.length_c   1.000
_cell.angle_alpha   90.00
_cell.angle_beta   90.00
_cell.angle_gamma   90.00
#
_symmetry.space_group_name_H-M   'P 1'
#
loop_
_entity.id
_entity.type
_entity.pdbx_description
1 polymer ?
#
loop_
_entity_poly.entity_id
_entity_poly.type
_entity_poly.pdbx_seq_one_letter_code
_entity_poly.pdbx_strand_id
1 'polypeptide(L)'
;MNSIKNLHQLGQSIWYDNIERKLLKNGEMEQMVLAGDIRGVTSNPSIFQSAISKSTDYDEALRPMAWSGWSPEEIFFQLAVEDIRQTADIFTNLYDSAAGGDGYVSLEVNPELAYDSEGTFNQAVALWQRVNRKNLMVKIPATKAGLPAIRKAIAAGLNINVTLIFSVERYSEVIDAYMSGLEDRAANGLPINSIASVASFFVSRVDSKIDKILEDQVKEGKITSDQALRLSGKAAIANSKLAYKLYESRFASQRFQTLAAKGARVQRPLWASTSTKNPAYSDVLYVEELIGPDTVNTMPPSTLVAYKDHGKAATSIRNNLDEVDTLITELEACGIQFADITRALEEEGVNAFAASFKSLLTTIEQRKRKMLIEIVGLEEQVQNRVAELESDHSVTRIFEKDASFWTDNPQEQEDIRNRLGWLDAPFIGKNLITKLETLRDELIDEGFKNVVLLGMGGSSLAAEVLSLSFRGSVDGMSLSILDSTDPRQVKELEEKYPLDSTIFLVSSKSGSTSEVQAFLSYFYELGRSLFGDKAGKHFIAITDPGTSLEKQAMSLNFRAIIHGDPTVGGRYSALTTFGLVPAVLIGVELGTFLTETANFALECRPGIPAGRNPGLLLGVILAEAMKIGRDKLTIIAEEPFASFGSWMEQLIAESTGKAGKGILPVDMEPIVKGNNYGHDRFFIYLKNDGIYQSFINDLRDHGQPVIPFDLVNAYQIGAEFFRWEFATAIASGVIGVNAFDQPDVQDNKTRTKNNIQTFLKHGKFDEGDPAVTFPGAKLFSGNQFNMLMGNTLREVIMQLLEQTQRDDYVAINAYLPRNDKMQNELQKFRSFVLKKTGHATTLGFGPRFLHSTGQLHKGGGSNGFYLQITDDAGMDLEIPGENITFDILLRAQALGDYDALVARNKRVIRIHLTGASIKDLWN
;
A
#
# COMPACT_ATOMS: atom_id res chain seq x y z
N MET A 1 -22.94 37.43 -4.34
CA MET A 1 -23.36 36.66 -5.54
C MET A 1 -22.16 35.85 -6.00
N ASN A 2 -22.32 34.59 -6.40
CA ASN A 2 -21.18 33.73 -6.77
C ASN A 2 -20.61 34.14 -8.14
N SER A 3 -19.44 34.81 -8.14
CA SER A 3 -18.76 35.33 -9.34
C SER A 3 -18.47 34.23 -10.38
N ILE A 4 -18.07 33.04 -9.92
CA ILE A 4 -17.77 31.89 -10.78
C ILE A 4 -19.01 31.40 -11.53
N LYS A 5 -20.14 31.27 -10.82
CA LYS A 5 -21.40 30.87 -11.46
C LYS A 5 -21.81 31.84 -12.56
N ASN A 6 -21.65 33.15 -12.32
CA ASN A 6 -21.94 34.17 -13.32
C ASN A 6 -20.96 34.08 -14.50
N LEU A 7 -19.67 33.86 -14.26
CA LEU A 7 -18.67 33.66 -15.32
C LEU A 7 -19.04 32.45 -16.21
N HIS A 8 -19.49 31.34 -15.62
CA HIS A 8 -19.97 30.18 -16.39
C HIS A 8 -21.22 30.49 -17.22
N GLN A 9 -22.14 31.30 -16.71
CA GLN A 9 -23.31 31.75 -17.47
C GLN A 9 -22.94 32.64 -18.67
N LEU A 10 -21.81 33.34 -18.60
CA LEU A 10 -21.25 34.11 -19.72
C LEU A 10 -20.53 33.23 -20.76
N GLY A 11 -20.50 31.91 -20.56
CA GLY A 11 -19.95 30.93 -21.49
C GLY A 11 -18.45 30.70 -21.38
N GLN A 12 -17.82 31.12 -20.28
CA GLN A 12 -16.43 30.79 -19.97
C GLN A 12 -16.34 29.64 -18.95
N SER A 13 -15.55 28.61 -19.24
CA SER A 13 -15.26 27.56 -18.25
C SER A 13 -13.97 27.86 -17.51
N ILE A 14 -13.94 27.56 -16.21
CA ILE A 14 -12.73 27.64 -15.39
C ILE A 14 -12.12 26.26 -15.32
N TRP A 15 -10.87 26.11 -15.72
CA TRP A 15 -10.08 24.91 -15.48
C TRP A 15 -9.02 25.19 -14.42
N TYR A 16 -8.68 24.17 -13.64
CA TYR A 16 -7.67 24.26 -12.61
C TYR A 16 -6.29 23.91 -13.18
N ASP A 17 -5.34 24.85 -13.12
CA ASP A 17 -3.97 24.68 -13.65
C ASP A 17 -3.02 24.13 -12.57
N ASN A 18 -3.41 23.03 -11.94
CA ASN A 18 -2.58 22.28 -11.02
C ASN A 18 -3.10 20.84 -10.89
N ILE A 19 -2.21 19.91 -10.54
CA ILE A 19 -2.58 18.54 -10.13
C ILE A 19 -1.60 18.08 -9.06
N GLU A 20 -2.14 17.66 -7.92
CA GLU A 20 -1.37 17.13 -6.80
C GLU A 20 -2.12 15.92 -6.26
N ARG A 21 -1.41 14.81 -6.06
CA ARG A 21 -1.99 13.56 -5.55
C ARG A 21 -2.70 13.74 -4.21
N LYS A 22 -2.24 14.66 -3.36
CA LYS A 22 -2.91 15.03 -2.10
C LYS A 22 -4.36 15.48 -2.31
N LEU A 23 -4.63 16.32 -3.32
CA LEU A 23 -5.97 16.85 -3.61
C LEU A 23 -6.95 15.75 -4.03
N LEU A 24 -6.42 14.66 -4.60
CA LEU A 24 -7.19 13.48 -4.97
C LEU A 24 -7.46 12.60 -3.74
N LYS A 25 -6.44 12.40 -2.89
CA LYS A 25 -6.55 11.56 -1.69
C LYS A 25 -7.45 12.17 -0.61
N ASN A 26 -7.44 13.49 -0.43
CA ASN A 26 -8.21 14.17 0.61
C ASN A 26 -9.59 14.69 0.16
N GLY A 27 -9.98 14.45 -1.10
CA GLY A 27 -11.28 14.82 -1.65
C GLY A 27 -11.43 16.30 -2.04
N GLU A 28 -10.43 17.16 -1.85
CA GLU A 28 -10.52 18.58 -2.22
C GLU A 28 -10.81 18.79 -3.71
N MET A 29 -10.23 17.97 -4.59
CA MET A 29 -10.52 18.00 -6.02
C MET A 29 -12.00 17.76 -6.31
N GLU A 30 -12.58 16.72 -5.70
CA GLU A 30 -14.00 16.39 -5.86
C GLU A 30 -14.90 17.51 -5.33
N GLN A 31 -14.55 18.11 -4.19
CA GLN A 31 -15.31 19.23 -3.63
C GLN A 31 -15.31 20.46 -4.54
N MET A 32 -14.17 20.80 -5.18
CA MET A 32 -14.13 21.91 -6.14
C MET A 32 -15.02 21.65 -7.37
N VAL A 33 -15.09 20.39 -7.84
CA VAL A 33 -15.97 20.01 -8.95
C VAL A 33 -17.44 20.10 -8.55
N LEU A 34 -17.81 19.57 -7.37
CA LEU A 34 -19.18 19.59 -6.86
C LEU A 34 -19.68 21.01 -6.55
N ALA A 35 -18.80 21.88 -6.05
CA ALA A 35 -19.10 23.29 -5.83
C ALA A 35 -19.30 24.08 -7.14
N GLY A 36 -18.88 23.51 -8.28
CA GLY A 36 -18.85 24.19 -9.56
C GLY A 36 -17.78 25.28 -9.64
N ASP A 37 -16.75 25.21 -8.79
CA ASP A 37 -15.62 26.14 -8.81
C ASP A 37 -14.73 25.89 -10.03
N ILE A 38 -14.64 24.63 -10.47
CA ILE A 38 -13.83 24.19 -11.61
C ILE A 38 -14.62 23.24 -12.52
N ARG A 39 -14.29 23.25 -13.82
CA ARG A 39 -14.95 22.45 -14.87
C ARG A 39 -13.98 21.65 -15.74
N GLY A 40 -12.70 21.59 -15.36
CA GLY A 40 -11.66 20.80 -16.00
C GLY A 40 -10.31 21.05 -15.32
N VAL A 41 -9.27 20.33 -15.76
CA VAL A 41 -7.91 20.40 -15.17
C VAL A 41 -6.85 20.39 -16.27
N THR A 42 -5.78 21.18 -16.10
CA THR A 42 -4.56 21.07 -16.91
C THR A 42 -3.36 20.69 -16.07
N SER A 43 -2.52 19.80 -16.60
CA SER A 43 -1.18 19.56 -16.09
C SER A 43 -0.12 20.06 -17.09
N ASN A 44 1.12 20.12 -16.62
CA ASN A 44 2.33 20.33 -17.40
C ASN A 44 3.54 19.79 -16.60
N PRO A 45 4.74 19.64 -17.20
CA PRO A 45 5.92 19.12 -16.52
C PRO A 45 6.31 19.86 -15.23
N SER A 46 6.16 21.19 -15.19
CA SER A 46 6.54 21.99 -14.01
C SER A 46 5.61 21.77 -12.81
N ILE A 47 4.32 21.52 -13.07
CA ILE A 47 3.33 21.15 -12.05
C ILE A 47 3.73 19.82 -11.40
N PHE A 48 3.97 18.79 -12.22
CA PHE A 48 4.40 17.49 -11.70
C PHE A 48 5.77 17.54 -11.03
N GLN A 49 6.72 18.33 -11.55
CA GLN A 49 8.00 18.56 -10.89
C GLN A 49 7.78 19.09 -9.47
N SER A 50 6.94 20.11 -9.28
CA SER A 50 6.66 20.67 -7.96
C SER A 50 5.96 19.64 -7.06
N ALA A 51 4.95 18.94 -7.57
CA ALA A 51 4.19 17.94 -6.82
C ALA A 51 5.08 16.76 -6.36
N ILE A 52 5.95 16.26 -7.24
CA ILE A 52 6.84 15.12 -6.94
C ILE A 52 8.05 15.58 -6.12
N SER A 53 8.62 16.76 -6.32
CA SER A 53 9.82 17.18 -5.59
C SER A 53 9.54 17.60 -4.14
N LYS A 54 8.37 18.16 -3.86
CA LYS A 54 8.05 18.80 -2.56
C LYS A 54 7.21 17.94 -1.63
N SER A 55 6.86 16.71 -2.03
CA SER A 55 5.98 15.84 -1.24
C SER A 55 6.47 14.38 -1.20
N THR A 56 6.01 13.67 -0.17
CA THR A 56 6.15 12.22 -0.02
C THR A 56 4.94 11.46 -0.57
N ASP A 57 3.93 12.14 -1.12
CA ASP A 57 2.65 11.54 -1.57
C ASP A 57 2.83 10.49 -2.69
N TYR A 58 3.97 10.52 -3.37
CA TYR A 58 4.35 9.63 -4.45
C TYR A 58 5.27 8.48 -4.03
N ASP A 59 5.80 8.48 -2.78
CA ASP A 59 6.83 7.50 -2.38
C ASP A 59 6.34 6.06 -2.46
N GLU A 60 5.12 5.78 -1.99
CA GLU A 60 4.53 4.42 -2.02
C GLU A 60 4.43 3.85 -3.43
N ALA A 61 4.07 4.68 -4.42
CA ALA A 61 3.95 4.26 -5.81
C ALA A 61 5.31 4.22 -6.52
N LEU A 62 6.22 5.14 -6.19
CA LEU A 62 7.54 5.25 -6.81
C LEU A 62 8.44 4.08 -6.40
N ARG A 63 8.36 3.64 -5.15
CA ARG A 63 9.21 2.60 -4.55
C ARG A 63 9.23 1.27 -5.32
N PRO A 64 8.10 0.60 -5.62
CA PRO A 64 8.13 -0.65 -6.38
C PRO A 64 8.75 -0.47 -7.77
N MET A 65 8.45 0.65 -8.46
CA MET A 65 9.01 0.92 -9.80
C MET A 65 10.52 1.21 -9.76
N ALA A 66 10.99 1.85 -8.68
CA ALA A 66 12.41 2.04 -8.44
C ALA A 66 13.13 0.70 -8.27
N TRP A 67 12.60 -0.18 -7.42
CA TRP A 67 13.14 -1.52 -7.18
C TRP A 67 13.13 -2.39 -8.44
N SER A 68 12.10 -2.26 -9.28
CA SER A 68 12.01 -2.98 -10.57
C SER A 68 12.85 -2.35 -11.68
N GLY A 69 13.66 -1.33 -11.39
CA GLY A 69 14.64 -0.79 -12.34
C GLY A 69 14.08 0.17 -13.38
N TRP A 70 12.80 0.57 -13.31
CA TRP A 70 12.17 1.44 -14.32
C TRP A 70 12.94 2.75 -14.50
N SER A 71 12.98 3.25 -15.73
CA SER A 71 13.58 4.54 -16.04
C SER A 71 12.78 5.68 -15.40
N PRO A 72 13.42 6.84 -15.13
CA PRO A 72 12.70 8.00 -14.61
C PRO A 72 11.50 8.44 -15.46
N GLU A 73 11.58 8.26 -16.78
CA GLU A 73 10.50 8.59 -17.71
C GLU A 73 9.32 7.62 -17.59
N GLU A 74 9.57 6.32 -17.50
CA GLU A 74 8.53 5.31 -17.27
C GLU A 74 7.80 5.55 -15.94
N ILE A 75 8.56 5.83 -14.87
CA ILE A 75 8.03 6.18 -13.55
C ILE A 75 7.15 7.43 -13.66
N PHE A 76 7.66 8.50 -14.28
CA PHE A 76 6.89 9.74 -14.43
C PHE A 76 5.55 9.49 -15.11
N PHE A 77 5.55 8.87 -16.28
CA PHE A 77 4.32 8.67 -17.04
C PHE A 77 3.37 7.72 -16.33
N GLN A 78 3.86 6.73 -15.57
CA GLN A 78 2.99 5.90 -14.75
C GLN A 78 2.29 6.70 -13.66
N LEU A 79 3.03 7.50 -12.88
CA LEU A 79 2.44 8.35 -11.84
C LEU A 79 1.46 9.36 -12.43
N ALA A 80 1.82 9.99 -13.55
CA ALA A 80 0.96 10.97 -14.22
C ALA A 80 -0.32 10.31 -14.77
N VAL A 81 -0.23 9.12 -15.37
CA VAL A 81 -1.41 8.39 -15.87
C VAL A 81 -2.35 8.02 -14.72
N GLU A 82 -1.82 7.57 -13.58
CA GLU A 82 -2.63 7.26 -12.38
C GLU A 82 -3.41 8.50 -11.91
N ASP A 83 -2.71 9.62 -11.70
CA ASP A 83 -3.33 10.86 -11.21
C ASP A 83 -4.37 11.40 -12.21
N ILE A 84 -4.06 11.36 -13.51
CA ILE A 84 -4.95 11.84 -14.57
C ILE A 84 -6.18 10.95 -14.72
N ARG A 85 -6.04 9.62 -14.57
CA ARG A 85 -7.17 8.69 -14.59
C ARG A 85 -8.13 8.95 -13.43
N GLN A 86 -7.60 9.06 -12.22
CA GLN A 86 -8.42 9.33 -11.04
C GLN A 86 -9.11 10.69 -11.14
N THR A 87 -8.39 11.71 -11.62
CA THR A 87 -8.99 13.03 -11.87
C THR A 87 -10.09 12.94 -12.93
N ALA A 88 -9.85 12.24 -14.04
CA ALA A 88 -10.84 12.05 -15.08
C ALA A 88 -12.10 11.33 -14.57
N ASP A 89 -11.93 10.34 -13.68
CA ASP A 89 -13.05 9.65 -13.02
C ASP A 89 -13.91 10.61 -12.18
N ILE A 90 -13.29 11.50 -11.38
CA ILE A 90 -13.99 12.55 -10.62
C ILE A 90 -14.83 13.46 -11.53
N PHE A 91 -14.31 13.80 -12.72
CA PHE A 91 -15.01 14.68 -13.67
C PHE A 91 -16.08 13.97 -14.54
N THR A 92 -16.25 12.65 -14.45
CA THR A 92 -17.15 11.88 -15.32
C THR A 92 -18.58 12.42 -15.31
N ASN A 93 -19.13 12.67 -14.11
CA ASN A 93 -20.50 13.19 -13.97
C ASN A 93 -20.67 14.58 -14.64
N LEU A 94 -19.65 15.44 -14.53
CA LEU A 94 -19.67 16.75 -15.19
C LEU A 94 -19.54 16.60 -16.72
N TYR A 95 -18.66 15.73 -17.18
CA TYR A 95 -18.46 15.46 -18.60
C TYR A 95 -19.75 14.97 -19.26
N ASP A 96 -20.45 14.02 -18.64
CA ASP A 96 -21.69 13.45 -19.15
C ASP A 96 -22.84 14.47 -19.12
N SER A 97 -23.02 15.19 -18.02
CA SER A 97 -24.08 16.21 -17.89
C SER A 97 -23.86 17.42 -18.79
N ALA A 98 -22.61 17.76 -19.11
CA ALA A 98 -22.25 18.78 -20.10
C ALA A 98 -22.23 18.25 -21.54
N ALA A 99 -22.61 16.98 -21.79
CA ALA A 99 -22.54 16.32 -23.08
C ALA A 99 -21.16 16.48 -23.77
N GLY A 100 -20.07 16.39 -22.99
CA GLY A 100 -18.69 16.60 -23.45
C GLY A 100 -18.33 18.06 -23.73
N GLY A 101 -19.07 19.03 -23.17
CA GLY A 101 -18.70 20.45 -23.25
C GLY A 101 -17.57 20.84 -22.29
N ASP A 102 -17.50 20.15 -21.15
CA ASP A 102 -16.53 20.34 -20.06
C ASP A 102 -16.20 18.98 -19.41
N GLY A 103 -15.52 18.98 -18.26
CA GLY A 103 -15.15 17.77 -17.52
C GLY A 103 -13.86 17.13 -18.02
N TYR A 104 -13.01 17.90 -18.70
CA TYR A 104 -11.78 17.41 -19.31
C TYR A 104 -10.58 17.51 -18.39
N VAL A 105 -9.65 16.57 -18.54
CA VAL A 105 -8.36 16.56 -17.84
C VAL A 105 -7.25 16.45 -18.88
N SER A 106 -6.26 17.34 -18.85
CA SER A 106 -5.17 17.36 -19.84
C SER A 106 -3.88 16.71 -19.34
N LEU A 107 -3.27 15.85 -20.15
CA LEU A 107 -1.93 15.28 -19.93
C LEU A 107 -1.02 15.58 -21.13
N GLU A 108 0.16 16.13 -20.87
CA GLU A 108 1.13 16.53 -21.90
C GLU A 108 2.03 15.37 -22.35
N VAL A 109 2.35 15.37 -23.65
CA VAL A 109 3.43 14.53 -24.22
C VAL A 109 4.79 14.97 -23.68
N ASN A 110 5.83 14.15 -23.90
CA ASN A 110 7.21 14.50 -23.60
C ASN A 110 7.59 15.77 -24.42
N PRO A 111 7.94 16.89 -23.76
CA PRO A 111 8.27 18.14 -24.44
C PRO A 111 9.48 18.04 -25.38
N GLU A 112 10.36 17.05 -25.21
CA GLU A 112 11.49 16.83 -26.12
C GLU A 112 11.04 16.38 -27.52
N LEU A 113 9.81 15.87 -27.66
CA LEU A 113 9.21 15.51 -28.93
C LEU A 113 8.56 16.69 -29.65
N ALA A 114 8.62 17.92 -29.11
CA ALA A 114 7.96 19.09 -29.69
C ALA A 114 8.38 19.39 -31.15
N TYR A 115 9.51 18.86 -31.62
CA TYR A 115 9.97 18.99 -33.01
C TYR A 115 9.95 17.67 -33.80
N ASP A 116 9.41 16.59 -33.23
CA ASP A 116 9.19 15.29 -33.85
C ASP A 116 7.70 14.98 -33.97
N SER A 117 7.16 15.13 -35.18
CA SER A 117 5.73 14.93 -35.44
C SER A 117 5.29 13.47 -35.26
N GLU A 118 6.10 12.49 -35.67
CA GLU A 118 5.70 11.08 -35.56
C GLU A 118 5.80 10.61 -34.12
N GLY A 119 6.90 10.95 -33.44
CA GLY A 119 7.08 10.64 -32.01
C GLY A 119 5.97 11.23 -31.16
N THR A 120 5.63 12.51 -31.38
CA THR A 120 4.51 13.17 -30.69
C THR A 120 3.17 12.46 -30.91
N PHE A 121 2.84 12.12 -32.16
CA PHE A 121 1.59 11.42 -32.48
C PHE A 121 1.53 10.04 -31.82
N ASN A 122 2.62 9.26 -31.92
CA ASN A 122 2.70 7.92 -31.33
C ASN A 122 2.54 7.96 -29.81
N GLN A 123 3.20 8.91 -29.15
CA GLN A 123 3.06 9.06 -27.71
C GLN A 123 1.66 9.55 -27.31
N ALA A 124 1.03 10.44 -28.10
CA ALA A 124 -0.33 10.85 -27.85
C ALA A 124 -1.33 9.68 -27.90
N VAL A 125 -1.18 8.77 -28.87
CA VAL A 125 -1.97 7.54 -28.96
C VAL A 125 -1.70 6.62 -27.75
N ALA A 126 -0.44 6.46 -27.36
CA ALA A 126 -0.07 5.62 -26.21
C ALA A 126 -0.67 6.17 -24.89
N LEU A 127 -0.61 7.48 -24.65
CA LEU A 127 -1.20 8.10 -23.47
C LEU A 127 -2.72 7.98 -23.46
N TRP A 128 -3.36 8.18 -24.62
CA TRP A 128 -4.80 7.98 -24.78
C TRP A 128 -5.25 6.58 -24.37
N GLN A 129 -4.52 5.56 -24.84
CA GLN A 129 -4.79 4.15 -24.52
C GLN A 129 -4.52 3.82 -23.04
N ARG A 130 -3.43 4.35 -22.46
CA ARG A 130 -3.07 4.08 -21.05
C ARG A 130 -4.03 4.72 -20.06
N VAL A 131 -4.47 5.96 -20.32
CA VAL A 131 -5.46 6.65 -19.49
C VAL A 131 -6.84 6.03 -19.68
N ASN A 132 -7.23 5.71 -20.92
CA ASN A 132 -8.49 5.05 -21.25
C ASN A 132 -9.72 5.72 -20.60
N ARG A 133 -9.87 7.04 -20.80
CA ARG A 133 -11.01 7.85 -20.36
C ARG A 133 -11.44 8.79 -21.47
N LYS A 134 -12.76 8.89 -21.69
CA LYS A 134 -13.34 9.68 -22.79
C LYS A 134 -13.11 11.19 -22.64
N ASN A 135 -12.89 11.64 -21.42
CA ASN A 135 -12.67 13.02 -21.03
C ASN A 135 -11.18 13.36 -20.81
N LEU A 136 -10.24 12.51 -21.25
CA LEU A 136 -8.84 12.90 -21.41
C LEU A 136 -8.73 13.91 -22.57
N MET A 137 -7.83 14.88 -22.43
CA MET A 137 -7.19 15.58 -23.55
C MET A 137 -5.68 15.31 -23.54
N VAL A 138 -5.12 14.92 -24.67
CA VAL A 138 -3.65 14.90 -24.81
C VAL A 138 -3.18 16.28 -25.20
N LYS A 139 -2.20 16.81 -24.48
CA LYS A 139 -1.67 18.15 -24.69
C LYS A 139 -0.46 18.11 -25.61
N ILE A 140 -0.52 18.85 -26.73
CA ILE A 140 0.51 18.86 -27.77
C ILE A 140 0.94 20.31 -28.05
N PRO A 141 2.25 20.62 -28.01
CA PRO A 141 2.77 21.94 -28.40
C PRO A 141 2.45 22.33 -29.84
N ALA A 142 2.04 23.58 -30.05
CA ALA A 142 1.73 24.17 -31.34
C ALA A 142 2.99 24.62 -32.11
N THR A 143 4.10 23.90 -32.03
CA THR A 143 5.25 24.21 -32.90
C THR A 143 4.88 23.91 -34.36
N LYS A 144 5.63 24.42 -35.35
CA LYS A 144 5.40 24.05 -36.77
C LYS A 144 5.41 22.54 -36.98
N ALA A 145 6.30 21.84 -36.28
CA ALA A 145 6.42 20.39 -36.34
C ALA A 145 5.33 19.64 -35.54
N GLY A 146 4.68 20.28 -34.56
CA GLY A 146 3.57 19.71 -33.81
C GLY A 146 2.23 19.75 -34.54
N LEU A 147 2.04 20.69 -35.48
CA LEU A 147 0.77 20.83 -36.23
C LEU A 147 0.35 19.55 -36.99
N PRO A 148 1.25 18.83 -37.71
CA PRO A 148 0.87 17.57 -38.36
C PRO A 148 0.50 16.48 -37.34
N ALA A 149 1.16 16.43 -36.18
CA ALA A 149 0.81 15.50 -35.10
C ALA A 149 -0.59 15.80 -34.54
N ILE A 150 -0.93 17.08 -34.34
CA ILE A 150 -2.27 17.52 -33.92
C ILE A 150 -3.33 17.07 -34.92
N ARG A 151 -3.12 17.33 -36.22
CA ARG A 151 -4.04 16.89 -37.29
C ARG A 151 -4.25 15.38 -37.25
N LYS A 152 -3.16 14.60 -37.19
CA LYS A 152 -3.23 13.13 -37.11
C LYS A 152 -3.95 12.64 -35.87
N ALA A 153 -3.69 13.23 -34.70
CA ALA A 153 -4.33 12.84 -33.45
C ALA A 153 -5.83 13.13 -33.45
N ILE A 154 -6.25 14.29 -33.98
CA ILE A 154 -7.67 14.61 -34.21
C ILE A 154 -8.30 13.61 -35.20
N ALA A 155 -7.61 13.29 -36.30
CA ALA A 155 -8.11 12.32 -37.28
C ALA A 155 -8.29 10.91 -36.67
N ALA A 156 -7.39 10.51 -35.76
CA ALA A 156 -7.48 9.29 -34.98
C ALA A 156 -8.62 9.29 -33.95
N GLY A 157 -9.20 10.46 -33.64
CA GLY A 157 -10.36 10.61 -32.77
C GLY A 157 -10.01 10.97 -31.32
N LEU A 158 -8.79 11.46 -31.06
CA LEU A 158 -8.37 11.90 -29.74
C LEU A 158 -8.87 13.32 -29.46
N ASN A 159 -9.15 13.64 -28.20
CA ASN A 159 -9.31 15.03 -27.79
C ASN A 159 -7.95 15.67 -27.55
N ILE A 160 -7.73 16.88 -28.07
CA ILE A 160 -6.42 17.53 -28.04
C ILE A 160 -6.47 18.90 -27.38
N ASN A 161 -5.63 19.11 -26.38
CA ASN A 161 -5.31 20.43 -25.85
C ASN A 161 -4.06 20.96 -26.58
N VAL A 162 -4.24 21.87 -27.53
CA VAL A 162 -3.11 22.45 -28.25
C VAL A 162 -2.48 23.54 -27.38
N THR A 163 -1.17 23.47 -27.10
CA THR A 163 -0.49 24.37 -26.14
C THR A 163 0.63 25.20 -26.75
N LEU A 164 1.17 26.15 -25.99
CA LEU A 164 2.24 27.07 -26.40
C LEU A 164 1.87 27.94 -27.61
N ILE A 165 0.62 28.42 -27.66
CA ILE A 165 0.17 29.36 -28.69
C ILE A 165 0.38 30.79 -28.18
N PHE A 166 1.20 31.57 -28.88
CA PHE A 166 1.52 32.96 -28.51
C PHE A 166 1.09 33.98 -29.56
N SER A 167 0.91 33.57 -30.82
CA SER A 167 0.55 34.46 -31.93
C SER A 167 -0.79 34.07 -32.56
N VAL A 168 -1.49 35.08 -33.08
CA VAL A 168 -2.71 34.90 -33.87
C VAL A 168 -2.42 34.11 -35.16
N GLU A 169 -1.24 34.30 -35.75
CA GLU A 169 -0.78 33.51 -36.91
C GLU A 169 -0.70 32.03 -36.56
N ARG A 170 -0.03 31.67 -35.46
CA ARG A 170 0.04 30.28 -35.02
C ARG A 170 -1.33 29.72 -34.71
N TYR A 171 -2.20 30.52 -34.09
CA TYR A 171 -3.55 30.08 -33.79
C TYR A 171 -4.36 29.77 -35.07
N SER A 172 -4.19 30.56 -36.14
CA SER A 172 -4.77 30.29 -37.46
C SER A 172 -4.35 28.92 -38.01
N GLU A 173 -3.07 28.56 -37.88
CA GLU A 173 -2.53 27.27 -38.30
C GLU A 173 -3.06 26.12 -37.42
N VAL A 174 -3.23 26.36 -36.12
CA VAL A 174 -3.83 25.38 -35.18
C VAL A 174 -5.29 25.10 -35.55
N ILE A 175 -6.07 26.13 -35.85
CA ILE A 175 -7.46 25.98 -36.31
C ILE A 175 -7.51 25.19 -37.62
N ASP A 176 -6.57 25.46 -38.54
CA ASP A 176 -6.47 24.74 -39.81
C ASP A 176 -6.15 23.25 -39.59
N ALA A 177 -5.19 22.93 -38.72
CA ALA A 177 -4.85 21.56 -38.36
C ALA A 177 -6.04 20.81 -37.72
N TYR A 178 -6.80 21.49 -36.85
CA TYR A 178 -8.01 20.94 -36.23
C TYR A 178 -9.08 20.61 -37.27
N MET A 179 -9.47 21.59 -38.10
CA MET A 179 -10.48 21.38 -39.15
C MET A 179 -10.05 20.29 -40.13
N SER A 180 -8.78 20.29 -40.54
CA SER A 180 -8.23 19.29 -41.44
C SER A 180 -8.25 17.88 -40.84
N GLY A 181 -7.98 17.72 -39.55
CA GLY A 181 -8.06 16.42 -38.89
C GLY A 181 -9.49 15.88 -38.81
N LEU A 182 -10.46 16.76 -38.55
CA LEU A 182 -11.88 16.40 -38.60
C LEU A 182 -12.32 16.00 -40.02
N GLU A 183 -11.84 16.73 -41.03
CA GLU A 183 -12.08 16.44 -42.44
C GLU A 183 -11.51 15.08 -42.83
N ASP A 184 -10.25 14.78 -42.45
CA ASP A 184 -9.61 13.49 -42.70
C ASP A 184 -10.43 12.35 -42.09
N ARG A 185 -10.90 12.52 -40.85
CA ARG A 185 -11.72 11.51 -40.17
C ARG A 185 -13.07 11.32 -40.85
N ALA A 186 -13.75 12.42 -41.17
CA ALA A 186 -15.05 12.39 -41.82
C ALA A 186 -14.99 11.80 -43.24
N ALA A 187 -13.89 12.04 -43.97
CA ALA A 187 -13.63 11.44 -45.29
C ALA A 187 -13.50 9.91 -45.21
N ASN A 188 -13.03 9.39 -44.07
CA ASN A 188 -12.98 7.95 -43.78
C ASN A 188 -14.30 7.39 -43.20
N GLY A 189 -15.38 8.18 -43.18
CA GLY A 189 -16.69 7.74 -42.68
C GLY A 189 -16.77 7.57 -41.15
N LEU A 190 -15.78 8.06 -40.40
CA LEU A 190 -15.72 7.94 -38.94
C LEU A 190 -16.41 9.13 -38.25
N PRO A 191 -17.03 8.93 -37.07
CA PRO A 191 -17.75 9.98 -36.37
C PRO A 191 -16.83 11.06 -35.80
N ILE A 192 -17.29 12.31 -35.82
CA ILE A 192 -16.55 13.49 -35.34
C ILE A 192 -17.24 14.22 -34.16
N ASN A 193 -18.39 13.72 -33.71
CA ASN A 193 -19.24 14.37 -32.71
C ASN A 193 -18.76 14.27 -31.25
N SER A 194 -17.82 13.35 -30.99
CA SER A 194 -17.21 13.14 -29.67
C SER A 194 -15.83 13.79 -29.54
N ILE A 195 -15.32 14.44 -30.58
CA ILE A 195 -13.97 15.02 -30.60
C ILE A 195 -14.02 16.46 -30.13
N ALA A 196 -13.33 16.75 -29.03
CA ALA A 196 -13.13 18.09 -28.51
C ALA A 196 -11.68 18.53 -28.64
N SER A 197 -11.48 19.83 -28.78
CA SER A 197 -10.15 20.42 -28.71
C SER A 197 -10.23 21.80 -28.07
N VAL A 198 -9.17 22.17 -27.36
CA VAL A 198 -8.95 23.53 -26.85
C VAL A 198 -7.63 24.06 -27.39
N ALA A 199 -7.55 25.37 -27.58
CA ALA A 199 -6.35 26.05 -28.03
C ALA A 199 -5.82 26.95 -26.90
N SER A 200 -4.85 26.43 -26.14
CA SER A 200 -4.22 27.11 -25.00
C SER A 200 -3.32 28.26 -25.47
N PHE A 201 -3.91 29.45 -25.51
CA PHE A 201 -3.33 30.73 -25.89
C PHE A 201 -2.77 31.44 -24.65
N PHE A 202 -1.46 31.68 -24.64
CA PHE A 202 -0.74 32.17 -23.46
C PHE A 202 -0.85 33.69 -23.33
N VAL A 203 -1.20 34.15 -22.13
CA VAL A 203 -1.50 35.56 -21.85
C VAL A 203 -0.32 36.24 -21.15
N SER A 204 -0.11 36.01 -19.85
CA SER A 204 0.77 36.84 -19.03
C SER A 204 2.23 36.90 -19.48
N ARG A 205 2.71 35.89 -20.23
CA ARG A 205 4.09 35.84 -20.73
C ARG A 205 4.38 36.92 -21.78
N VAL A 206 3.36 37.35 -22.53
CA VAL A 206 3.47 38.44 -23.51
C VAL A 206 3.75 39.75 -22.79
N ASP A 207 2.91 40.12 -21.82
CA ASP A 207 3.11 41.35 -21.04
C ASP A 207 4.41 41.30 -20.23
N SER A 208 4.74 40.16 -19.60
CA SER A 208 6.00 40.03 -18.84
C SER A 208 7.24 40.35 -19.68
N LYS A 209 7.21 40.01 -20.99
CA LYS A 209 8.33 40.25 -21.90
C LYS A 209 8.33 41.68 -22.44
N ILE A 210 7.17 42.18 -22.84
CA ILE A 210 7.01 43.55 -23.38
C ILE A 210 7.26 44.59 -22.29
N ASP A 211 6.68 44.42 -21.10
CA ASP A 211 6.85 45.32 -19.97
C ASP A 211 8.33 45.44 -19.59
N LYS A 212 9.07 44.32 -19.58
CA LYS A 212 10.51 44.34 -19.32
C LYS A 212 11.28 45.15 -20.37
N ILE A 213 10.94 45.01 -21.66
CA ILE A 213 11.57 45.79 -22.72
C ILE A 213 11.26 47.29 -22.54
N LEU A 214 10.01 47.64 -22.23
CA LEU A 214 9.61 49.02 -21.97
C LEU A 214 10.35 49.60 -20.75
N GLU A 215 10.44 48.86 -19.65
CA GLU A 215 11.20 49.26 -18.46
C GLU A 215 12.68 49.51 -18.76
N ASP A 216 13.30 48.60 -19.53
CA ASP A 216 14.71 48.75 -19.90
C ASP A 216 14.91 49.94 -20.85
N GLN A 217 13.98 50.21 -21.78
CA GLN A 217 14.00 51.40 -22.63
C GLN A 217 13.81 52.71 -21.83
N VAL A 218 13.01 52.71 -20.76
CA VAL A 218 12.90 53.86 -19.84
C VAL A 218 14.24 54.09 -19.14
N LYS A 219 14.89 53.04 -18.62
CA LYS A 219 16.21 53.14 -17.97
C LYS A 219 17.28 53.67 -18.94
N GLU A 220 17.19 53.30 -20.21
CA GLU A 220 18.08 53.76 -21.27
C GLU A 220 17.72 55.16 -21.84
N GLY A 221 16.62 55.77 -21.38
CA GLY A 221 16.17 57.09 -21.83
C GLY A 221 15.61 57.10 -23.26
N LYS A 222 15.25 55.94 -23.83
CA LYS A 222 14.70 55.81 -25.19
C LYS A 222 13.22 56.19 -25.26
N ILE A 223 12.46 55.94 -24.19
CA ILE A 223 11.06 56.32 -24.03
C ILE A 223 10.82 56.95 -22.65
N THR A 224 9.71 57.66 -22.47
CA THR A 224 9.35 58.24 -21.16
C THR A 224 8.64 57.24 -20.25
N SER A 225 8.71 57.45 -18.93
CA SER A 225 7.97 56.64 -17.96
C SER A 225 6.46 56.65 -18.23
N ASP A 226 5.90 57.78 -18.65
CA ASP A 226 4.48 57.90 -19.00
C ASP A 226 4.13 57.11 -20.25
N GLN A 227 5.03 57.05 -21.24
CA GLN A 227 4.86 56.22 -22.43
C GLN A 227 4.84 54.73 -22.06
N ALA A 228 5.82 54.28 -21.27
CA ALA A 228 5.87 52.88 -20.81
C ALA A 228 4.60 52.53 -20.01
N LEU A 229 4.22 53.33 -19.02
CA LEU A 229 3.04 53.09 -18.19
C LEU A 229 1.74 52.99 -19.01
N ARG A 230 1.62 53.75 -20.10
CA ARG A 230 0.47 53.66 -21.01
C ARG A 230 0.42 52.37 -21.83
N LEU A 231 1.56 51.73 -22.07
CA LEU A 231 1.67 50.53 -22.92
C LEU A 231 1.72 49.23 -22.10
N SER A 232 2.22 49.29 -20.86
CA SER A 232 2.42 48.13 -20.01
C SER A 232 1.11 47.42 -19.64
N GLY A 233 1.14 46.08 -19.62
CA GLY A 233 0.01 45.25 -19.22
C GLY A 233 -1.18 45.22 -20.20
N LYS A 234 -1.02 45.69 -21.44
CA LYS A 234 -2.10 45.77 -22.44
C LYS A 234 -1.93 44.80 -23.61
N ALA A 235 -0.70 44.42 -23.92
CA ALA A 235 -0.38 43.71 -25.15
C ALA A 235 -0.92 42.27 -25.15
N ALA A 236 -0.86 41.58 -24.01
CA ALA A 236 -1.39 40.21 -23.88
C ALA A 236 -2.91 40.15 -24.06
N ILE A 237 -3.63 41.11 -23.47
CA ILE A 237 -5.08 41.21 -23.59
C ILE A 237 -5.46 41.52 -25.04
N ALA A 238 -4.81 42.51 -25.66
CA ALA A 238 -5.04 42.87 -27.05
C ALA A 238 -4.82 41.67 -28.01
N ASN A 239 -3.72 40.94 -27.83
CA ASN A 239 -3.41 39.74 -28.61
C ASN A 239 -4.46 38.63 -28.43
N SER A 240 -4.92 38.42 -27.19
CA SER A 240 -5.97 37.43 -26.88
C SER A 240 -7.32 37.81 -27.50
N LYS A 241 -7.67 39.11 -27.50
CA LYS A 241 -8.88 39.63 -28.17
C LYS A 241 -8.82 39.44 -29.69
N LEU A 242 -7.66 39.66 -30.31
CA LEU A 242 -7.46 39.34 -31.74
C LEU A 242 -7.57 37.84 -32.03
N ALA A 243 -7.03 36.99 -31.16
CA ALA A 243 -7.18 35.54 -31.26
C ALA A 243 -8.67 35.13 -31.18
N TYR A 244 -9.44 35.75 -30.28
CA TYR A 244 -10.89 35.51 -30.19
C TYR A 244 -11.65 35.97 -31.44
N LYS A 245 -11.31 37.15 -31.99
CA LYS A 245 -11.87 37.64 -33.26
C LYS A 245 -11.57 36.68 -34.42
N LEU A 246 -10.35 36.13 -34.49
CA LEU A 246 -9.99 35.10 -35.45
C LEU A 246 -10.84 33.83 -35.26
N TYR A 247 -10.98 33.36 -34.01
CA TYR A 247 -11.83 32.22 -33.66
C TYR A 247 -13.27 32.41 -34.19
N GLU A 248 -13.91 33.53 -33.87
CA GLU A 248 -15.28 33.81 -34.34
C GLU A 248 -15.38 33.76 -35.86
N SER A 249 -14.43 34.39 -36.56
CA SER A 249 -14.41 34.40 -38.03
C SER A 249 -14.24 33.01 -38.65
N ARG A 250 -13.38 32.16 -38.07
CA ARG A 250 -13.06 30.84 -38.63
C ARG A 250 -14.15 29.82 -38.34
N PHE A 251 -14.74 29.83 -37.15
CA PHE A 251 -15.83 28.91 -36.79
C PHE A 251 -17.19 29.36 -37.34
N ALA A 252 -17.34 30.61 -37.79
CA ALA A 252 -18.47 31.04 -38.62
C ALA A 252 -18.33 30.66 -40.11
N SER A 253 -17.15 30.18 -40.55
CA SER A 253 -16.90 29.90 -41.97
C SER A 253 -17.69 28.70 -42.51
N GLN A 254 -17.98 28.71 -43.82
CA GLN A 254 -18.66 27.60 -44.51
C GLN A 254 -17.94 26.25 -44.33
N ARG A 255 -16.60 26.27 -44.25
CA ARG A 255 -15.78 25.09 -44.00
C ARG A 255 -16.18 24.43 -42.67
N PHE A 256 -16.23 25.22 -41.60
CA PHE A 256 -16.64 24.68 -40.30
C PHE A 256 -18.12 24.32 -40.24
N GLN A 257 -19.02 25.12 -40.81
CA GLN A 257 -20.45 24.81 -40.82
C GLN A 257 -20.75 23.45 -41.50
N THR A 258 -19.95 23.06 -42.50
CA THR A 258 -20.03 21.74 -43.14
C THR A 258 -19.65 20.60 -42.19
N LEU A 259 -18.66 20.82 -41.31
CA LEU A 259 -18.26 19.87 -40.27
C LEU A 259 -19.26 19.86 -39.10
N ALA A 260 -19.77 21.03 -38.70
CA ALA A 260 -20.76 21.18 -37.64
C ALA A 260 -22.07 20.46 -37.98
N ALA A 261 -22.49 20.49 -39.25
CA ALA A 261 -23.62 19.69 -39.75
C ALA A 261 -23.43 18.17 -39.59
N LYS A 262 -22.17 17.71 -39.46
CA LYS A 262 -21.80 16.32 -39.14
C LYS A 262 -21.50 16.10 -37.65
N GLY A 263 -21.80 17.08 -36.81
CA GLY A 263 -21.65 17.03 -35.36
C GLY A 263 -20.33 17.57 -34.82
N ALA A 264 -19.45 18.16 -35.63
CA ALA A 264 -18.19 18.72 -35.14
C ALA A 264 -18.43 19.81 -34.08
N ARG A 265 -17.53 19.85 -33.09
CA ARG A 265 -17.49 20.87 -32.03
C ARG A 265 -16.56 22.01 -32.43
N VAL A 266 -16.77 23.20 -31.86
CA VAL A 266 -15.80 24.29 -32.02
C VAL A 266 -14.54 23.99 -31.20
N GLN A 267 -13.36 24.36 -31.69
CA GLN A 267 -12.14 24.35 -30.87
C GLN A 267 -12.14 25.62 -30.02
N ARG A 268 -12.43 25.48 -28.72
CA ARG A 268 -12.56 26.62 -27.81
C ARG A 268 -11.19 27.28 -27.58
N PRO A 269 -11.08 28.62 -27.63
CA PRO A 269 -9.92 29.32 -27.10
C PRO A 269 -9.79 29.03 -25.60
N LEU A 270 -8.59 28.70 -25.14
CA LEU A 270 -8.27 28.52 -23.73
C LEU A 270 -7.20 29.53 -23.33
N TRP A 271 -7.52 30.42 -22.39
CA TRP A 271 -6.58 31.41 -21.87
C TRP A 271 -5.68 30.75 -20.83
N ALA A 272 -4.39 30.62 -21.16
CA ALA A 272 -3.37 29.99 -20.32
C ALA A 272 -2.37 31.01 -19.77
N SER A 273 -1.71 30.67 -18.67
CA SER A 273 -0.81 31.60 -17.96
C SER A 273 -1.54 32.91 -17.61
N THR A 274 -2.68 32.80 -16.91
CA THR A 274 -3.56 33.94 -16.57
C THR A 274 -3.33 34.50 -15.16
N SER A 275 -2.28 34.04 -14.46
CA SER A 275 -1.80 34.74 -13.26
C SER A 275 -1.07 36.03 -13.63
N THR A 276 -1.45 37.12 -12.99
CA THR A 276 -0.73 38.38 -13.03
C THR A 276 0.69 38.23 -12.45
N LYS A 277 1.69 38.75 -13.15
CA LYS A 277 3.11 38.69 -12.72
C LYS A 277 3.63 40.01 -12.14
N ASN A 278 2.95 41.11 -12.45
CA ASN A 278 3.25 42.45 -11.94
C ASN A 278 2.31 42.77 -10.75
N PRO A 279 2.82 42.99 -9.53
CA PRO A 279 2.01 43.33 -8.37
C PRO A 279 1.20 44.63 -8.50
N ALA A 280 1.55 45.50 -9.47
CA ALA A 280 0.80 46.73 -9.75
C ALA A 280 -0.52 46.48 -10.49
N TYR A 281 -0.68 45.31 -11.12
CA TYR A 281 -1.90 44.93 -11.82
C TYR A 281 -2.81 44.16 -10.87
N SER A 282 -4.12 44.19 -11.14
CA SER A 282 -5.05 43.29 -10.45
C SER A 282 -4.63 41.83 -10.66
N ASP A 283 -4.67 41.04 -9.61
CA ASP A 283 -4.42 39.59 -9.59
C ASP A 283 -5.47 38.77 -10.36
N VAL A 284 -6.60 39.41 -10.75
CA VAL A 284 -7.64 38.85 -11.62
C VAL A 284 -7.72 39.53 -13.00
N LEU A 285 -6.78 40.42 -13.35
CA LEU A 285 -6.78 41.21 -14.58
C LEU A 285 -7.07 40.37 -15.84
N TYR A 286 -6.27 39.33 -16.07
CA TYR A 286 -6.40 38.50 -17.27
C TYR A 286 -7.65 37.62 -17.27
N VAL A 287 -8.23 37.36 -16.10
CA VAL A 287 -9.51 36.65 -16.04
C VAL A 287 -10.61 37.60 -16.49
N GLU A 288 -10.73 38.75 -15.84
CA GLU A 288 -11.81 39.72 -16.08
C GLU A 288 -11.80 40.26 -17.51
N GLU A 289 -10.64 40.54 -18.10
CA GLU A 289 -10.51 41.14 -19.43
C GLU A 289 -10.72 40.15 -20.59
N LEU A 290 -10.79 38.85 -20.31
CA LEU A 290 -10.87 37.79 -21.31
C LEU A 290 -12.14 36.94 -21.21
N ILE A 291 -13.14 37.39 -20.46
CA ILE A 291 -14.42 36.69 -20.32
C ILE A 291 -15.20 36.80 -21.65
N GLY A 292 -15.55 35.64 -22.22
CA GLY A 292 -16.30 35.54 -23.46
C GLY A 292 -16.97 34.18 -23.65
N PRO A 293 -18.01 34.10 -24.50
CA PRO A 293 -18.68 32.84 -24.76
C PRO A 293 -17.76 31.86 -25.49
N ASP A 294 -17.97 30.57 -25.23
CA ASP A 294 -17.22 29.43 -25.79
C ASP A 294 -15.72 29.46 -25.52
N THR A 295 -15.30 30.04 -24.38
CA THR A 295 -13.89 30.09 -23.97
C THR A 295 -13.62 29.27 -22.72
N VAL A 296 -12.36 28.92 -22.49
CA VAL A 296 -11.87 28.35 -21.24
C VAL A 296 -10.82 29.29 -20.67
N ASN A 297 -10.72 29.41 -19.35
CA ASN A 297 -9.59 30.02 -18.68
C ASN A 297 -9.01 28.98 -17.72
N THR A 298 -7.73 28.61 -17.91
CA THR A 298 -7.06 27.72 -16.96
C THR A 298 -6.31 28.56 -15.93
N MET A 299 -6.75 28.48 -14.68
CA MET A 299 -6.31 29.35 -13.60
C MET A 299 -5.43 28.58 -12.62
N PRO A 300 -4.25 29.11 -12.25
CA PRO A 300 -3.48 28.54 -11.15
C PRO A 300 -4.22 28.74 -9.83
N PRO A 301 -3.87 27.98 -8.77
CA PRO A 301 -4.62 27.98 -7.51
C PRO A 301 -4.80 29.37 -6.90
N SER A 302 -3.76 30.21 -6.93
CA SER A 302 -3.82 31.57 -6.39
C SER A 302 -4.80 32.49 -7.14
N THR A 303 -4.86 32.38 -8.47
CA THR A 303 -5.79 33.18 -9.29
C THR A 303 -7.23 32.73 -9.13
N LEU A 304 -7.47 31.42 -8.97
CA LEU A 304 -8.81 30.91 -8.66
C LEU A 304 -9.33 31.45 -7.31
N VAL A 305 -8.46 31.44 -6.29
CA VAL A 305 -8.78 32.01 -4.96
C VAL A 305 -9.08 33.51 -5.06
N ALA A 306 -8.24 34.28 -5.75
CA ALA A 306 -8.45 35.72 -5.94
C ALA A 306 -9.77 36.02 -6.68
N TYR A 307 -10.08 35.27 -7.75
CA TYR A 307 -11.32 35.47 -8.51
C TYR A 307 -12.57 35.12 -7.69
N LYS A 308 -12.49 34.09 -6.84
CA LYS A 308 -13.58 33.74 -5.92
C LYS A 308 -13.83 34.82 -4.87
N ASP A 309 -12.76 35.47 -4.41
CA ASP A 309 -12.83 36.54 -3.41
C ASP A 309 -13.44 37.83 -3.98
N HIS A 310 -12.90 38.36 -5.08
CA HIS A 310 -13.26 39.70 -5.55
C HIS A 310 -13.43 39.83 -7.09
N GLY A 311 -13.42 38.73 -7.82
CA GLY A 311 -13.59 38.73 -9.28
C GLY A 311 -14.98 39.16 -9.74
N LYS A 312 -15.04 39.86 -10.87
CA LYS A 312 -16.27 40.36 -11.50
C LYS A 312 -16.51 39.64 -12.82
N ALA A 313 -17.74 39.16 -12.99
CA ALA A 313 -18.17 38.49 -14.21
C ALA A 313 -18.86 39.49 -15.14
N ALA A 314 -18.20 39.86 -16.23
CA ALA A 314 -18.76 40.65 -17.32
C ALA A 314 -18.09 40.27 -18.63
N THR A 315 -18.83 40.16 -19.74
CA THR A 315 -18.23 39.91 -21.05
C THR A 315 -17.35 41.09 -21.46
N SER A 316 -16.08 40.82 -21.72
CA SER A 316 -15.04 41.82 -21.94
C SER A 316 -14.15 41.54 -23.15
N ILE A 317 -14.18 40.29 -23.65
CA ILE A 317 -13.32 39.84 -24.76
C ILE A 317 -13.54 40.64 -26.06
N ARG A 318 -14.68 41.33 -26.22
CA ARG A 318 -15.00 42.17 -27.39
C ARG A 318 -14.80 43.67 -27.16
N ASN A 319 -14.41 44.09 -25.96
CA ASN A 319 -14.26 45.49 -25.62
C ASN A 319 -12.99 46.07 -26.25
N ASN A 320 -13.09 47.30 -26.79
CA ASN A 320 -11.99 48.12 -27.30
C ASN A 320 -11.18 47.43 -28.43
N LEU A 321 -11.82 46.63 -29.28
CA LEU A 321 -11.15 45.98 -30.41
C LEU A 321 -10.54 46.99 -31.41
N ASP A 322 -11.17 48.15 -31.57
CA ASP A 322 -10.70 49.21 -32.48
C ASP A 322 -9.41 49.90 -31.97
N GLU A 323 -9.10 49.78 -30.68
CA GLU A 323 -7.89 50.35 -30.07
C GLU A 323 -6.67 49.42 -30.20
N VAL A 324 -6.87 48.15 -30.58
CA VAL A 324 -5.80 47.16 -30.64
C VAL A 324 -4.77 47.48 -31.72
N ASP A 325 -5.21 47.88 -32.92
CA ASP A 325 -4.30 48.22 -34.02
C ASP A 325 -3.43 49.44 -33.66
N THR A 326 -4.01 50.41 -32.95
CA THR A 326 -3.29 51.58 -32.41
C THR A 326 -2.23 51.14 -31.40
N LEU A 327 -2.59 50.29 -30.43
CA LEU A 327 -1.64 49.78 -29.43
C LEU A 327 -0.46 49.04 -30.07
N ILE A 328 -0.71 48.18 -31.06
CA ILE A 328 0.35 47.45 -31.77
C ILE A 328 1.27 48.44 -32.50
N THR A 329 0.69 49.43 -33.19
CA THR A 329 1.45 50.48 -33.88
C THR A 329 2.32 51.29 -32.90
N GLU A 330 1.80 51.60 -31.71
CA GLU A 330 2.55 52.30 -30.66
C GLU A 330 3.70 51.45 -30.10
N LEU A 331 3.48 50.15 -29.89
CA LEU A 331 4.53 49.21 -29.49
C LEU A 331 5.62 49.09 -30.56
N GLU A 332 5.23 49.01 -31.83
CA GLU A 332 6.17 48.99 -32.96
C GLU A 332 6.97 50.29 -33.09
N ALA A 333 6.35 51.44 -32.81
CA ALA A 333 7.04 52.73 -32.74
C ALA A 333 8.08 52.79 -31.61
N CYS A 334 7.90 52.01 -30.55
CA CYS A 334 8.90 51.77 -29.50
C CYS A 334 9.94 50.70 -29.90
N GLY A 335 9.93 50.21 -31.14
CA GLY A 335 10.85 49.17 -31.62
C GLY A 335 10.51 47.76 -31.17
N ILE A 336 9.31 47.53 -30.63
CA ILE A 336 8.84 46.22 -30.18
C ILE A 336 8.08 45.55 -31.33
N GLN A 337 8.77 44.71 -32.10
CA GLN A 337 8.17 43.94 -33.18
C GLN A 337 7.37 42.75 -32.62
N PHE A 338 6.04 42.83 -32.67
CA PHE A 338 5.16 41.88 -31.98
C PHE A 338 5.32 40.43 -32.48
N ALA A 339 5.59 40.24 -33.77
CA ALA A 339 5.89 38.94 -34.37
C ALA A 339 7.17 38.31 -33.80
N ASP A 340 8.22 39.12 -33.58
CA ASP A 340 9.48 38.65 -32.99
C ASP A 340 9.30 38.25 -31.52
N ILE A 341 8.51 39.02 -30.76
CA ILE A 341 8.17 38.71 -29.37
C ILE A 341 7.46 37.36 -29.28
N THR A 342 6.41 37.16 -30.06
CA THR A 342 5.60 35.93 -30.00
C THR A 342 6.37 34.69 -30.48
N ARG A 343 7.21 34.81 -31.52
CA ARG A 343 8.12 33.74 -31.94
C ARG A 343 9.12 33.39 -30.85
N ALA A 344 9.77 34.38 -30.25
CA ALA A 344 10.74 34.14 -29.18
C ALA A 344 10.06 33.49 -27.95
N LEU A 345 8.82 33.86 -27.63
CA LEU A 345 8.05 33.23 -26.55
C LEU A 345 7.68 31.77 -26.84
N GLU A 346 7.42 31.40 -28.10
CA GLU A 346 7.20 30.00 -28.50
C GLU A 346 8.47 29.18 -28.23
N GLU A 347 9.63 29.63 -28.72
CA GLU A 347 10.93 28.96 -28.54
C GLU A 347 11.32 28.88 -27.05
N GLU A 348 11.22 29.98 -26.32
CA GLU A 348 11.46 30.02 -24.87
C GLU A 348 10.49 29.12 -24.11
N GLY A 349 9.23 29.04 -24.54
CA GLY A 349 8.20 28.20 -23.95
C GLY A 349 8.51 26.72 -24.08
N VAL A 350 8.89 26.26 -25.28
CA VAL A 350 9.30 24.87 -25.53
C VAL A 350 10.55 24.54 -24.71
N ASN A 351 11.56 25.42 -24.74
CA ASN A 351 12.81 25.22 -23.99
C ASN A 351 12.57 25.16 -22.47
N ALA A 352 11.70 26.02 -21.93
CA ALA A 352 11.35 26.01 -20.52
C ALA A 352 10.65 24.71 -20.11
N PHE A 353 9.72 24.20 -20.94
CA PHE A 353 9.03 22.94 -20.64
C PHE A 353 9.96 21.73 -20.73
N ALA A 354 10.84 21.67 -21.74
CA ALA A 354 11.87 20.65 -21.84
C ALA A 354 12.84 20.69 -20.65
N ALA A 355 13.24 21.89 -20.20
CA ALA A 355 14.09 22.06 -19.02
C ALA A 355 13.39 21.60 -17.72
N SER A 356 12.12 21.96 -17.52
CA SER A 356 11.31 21.48 -16.39
C SER A 356 11.17 19.96 -16.40
N PHE A 357 10.96 19.36 -17.58
CA PHE A 357 10.86 17.92 -17.73
C PHE A 357 12.17 17.21 -17.38
N LYS A 358 13.33 17.69 -17.87
CA LYS A 358 14.66 17.17 -17.47
C LYS A 358 14.90 17.27 -15.97
N SER A 359 14.51 18.39 -15.36
CA SER A 359 14.63 18.57 -13.91
C SER A 359 13.74 17.62 -13.12
N LEU A 360 12.52 17.36 -13.61
CA LEU A 360 11.62 16.36 -13.06
C LEU A 360 12.23 14.94 -13.14
N LEU A 361 12.74 14.53 -14.30
CA LEU A 361 13.39 13.22 -14.45
C LEU A 361 14.62 13.08 -13.55
N THR A 362 15.41 14.15 -13.39
CA THR A 362 16.53 14.19 -12.44
C THR A 362 16.07 14.01 -11.00
N THR A 363 14.94 14.61 -10.62
CA THR A 363 14.35 14.46 -9.29
C THR A 363 13.91 13.02 -9.04
N ILE A 364 13.24 12.40 -10.02
CA ILE A 364 12.82 11.00 -9.95
C ILE A 364 14.04 10.08 -9.84
N GLU A 365 15.08 10.31 -10.63
CA GLU A 365 16.34 9.54 -10.56
C GLU A 365 16.99 9.63 -9.17
N GLN A 366 17.02 10.82 -8.56
CA GLN A 366 17.53 10.99 -7.20
C GLN A 366 16.70 10.23 -6.15
N ARG A 367 15.37 10.23 -6.28
CA ARG A 367 14.48 9.46 -5.38
C ARG A 367 14.64 7.95 -5.60
N LYS A 368 14.69 7.51 -6.85
CA LYS A 368 14.95 6.11 -7.23
C LYS A 368 16.23 5.60 -6.57
N ARG A 369 17.34 6.34 -6.67
CA ARG A 369 18.61 5.96 -6.02
C ARG A 369 18.50 5.81 -4.51
N LYS A 370 17.75 6.68 -3.83
CA LYS A 370 17.52 6.58 -2.39
C LYS A 370 16.75 5.31 -2.03
N MET A 371 15.75 4.94 -2.83
CA MET A 371 14.95 3.74 -2.61
C MET A 371 15.69 2.44 -2.95
N LEU A 372 16.63 2.47 -3.90
CA LEU A 372 17.46 1.30 -4.21
C LEU A 372 18.37 0.90 -3.04
N ILE A 373 18.77 1.84 -2.18
CA ILE A 373 19.53 1.54 -0.95
C ILE A 373 18.72 0.61 -0.01
N GLU A 374 17.40 0.66 -0.06
CA GLU A 374 16.52 -0.18 0.78
C GLU A 374 16.67 -1.68 0.46
N ILE A 375 17.10 -2.01 -0.76
CA ILE A 375 17.31 -3.39 -1.26
C ILE A 375 18.77 -3.62 -1.69
N VAL A 376 19.72 -2.92 -1.08
CA VAL A 376 21.14 -2.98 -1.45
C VAL A 376 21.66 -4.41 -1.57
N GLY A 377 22.25 -4.73 -2.72
CA GLY A 377 22.78 -6.06 -3.05
C GLY A 377 21.76 -7.04 -3.63
N LEU A 378 20.53 -6.61 -3.93
CA LEU A 378 19.47 -7.42 -4.55
C LEU A 378 18.93 -6.82 -5.85
N GLU A 379 19.44 -5.67 -6.29
CA GLU A 379 18.84 -4.85 -7.33
C GLU A 379 18.71 -5.61 -8.66
N GLU A 380 19.77 -6.29 -9.10
CA GLU A 380 19.79 -7.04 -10.36
C GLU A 380 18.87 -8.27 -10.30
N GLN A 381 18.91 -9.03 -9.20
CA GLN A 381 18.11 -10.23 -9.02
C GLN A 381 16.61 -9.89 -9.00
N VAL A 382 16.24 -8.82 -8.30
CA VAL A 382 14.86 -8.33 -8.24
C VAL A 382 14.39 -7.88 -9.62
N GLN A 383 15.18 -7.07 -10.35
CA GLN A 383 14.83 -6.60 -11.68
C GLN A 383 14.62 -7.76 -12.67
N ASN A 384 15.54 -8.72 -12.69
CA ASN A 384 15.45 -9.89 -13.56
C ASN A 384 14.21 -10.75 -13.23
N ARG A 385 13.96 -10.99 -11.94
CA ARG A 385 12.79 -11.78 -11.50
C ARG A 385 11.47 -11.08 -11.81
N VAL A 386 11.38 -9.77 -11.64
CA VAL A 386 10.16 -9.01 -12.01
C VAL A 386 9.90 -9.09 -13.50
N ALA A 387 10.93 -8.96 -14.35
CA ALA A 387 10.77 -9.08 -15.80
C ALA A 387 10.31 -10.49 -16.22
N GLU A 388 10.81 -11.54 -15.55
CA GLU A 388 10.37 -12.92 -15.76
C GLU A 388 8.88 -13.10 -15.42
N LEU A 389 8.44 -12.61 -14.24
CA LEU A 389 7.05 -12.73 -13.79
C LEU A 389 6.07 -11.88 -14.64
N GLU A 390 6.52 -10.74 -15.18
CA GLU A 390 5.75 -9.95 -16.14
C GLU A 390 5.53 -10.74 -17.44
N SER A 391 6.60 -11.33 -17.99
CA SER A 391 6.54 -12.11 -19.23
C SER A 391 5.73 -13.39 -19.11
N ASP A 392 5.69 -13.98 -17.92
CA ASP A 392 4.89 -15.17 -17.60
C ASP A 392 3.43 -14.83 -17.23
N HIS A 393 3.09 -13.53 -17.13
CA HIS A 393 1.78 -13.06 -16.66
C HIS A 393 1.39 -13.67 -15.29
N SER A 394 2.37 -13.85 -14.40
CA SER A 394 2.17 -14.64 -13.17
C SER A 394 1.07 -14.06 -12.27
N VAL A 395 0.92 -12.74 -12.21
CA VAL A 395 -0.19 -12.10 -11.46
C VAL A 395 -1.54 -12.57 -12.02
N THR A 396 -1.75 -12.50 -13.34
CA THR A 396 -2.98 -12.98 -13.98
C THR A 396 -3.22 -14.45 -13.67
N ARG A 397 -2.19 -15.29 -13.84
CA ARG A 397 -2.25 -16.74 -13.54
C ARG A 397 -2.68 -17.02 -12.09
N ILE A 398 -2.11 -16.30 -11.12
CA ILE A 398 -2.47 -16.43 -9.70
C ILE A 398 -3.96 -16.11 -9.46
N PHE A 399 -4.46 -15.02 -10.04
CA PHE A 399 -5.88 -14.64 -9.93
C PHE A 399 -6.82 -15.57 -10.71
N GLU A 400 -6.33 -16.24 -11.76
CA GLU A 400 -7.01 -17.33 -12.46
C GLU A 400 -6.89 -18.68 -11.74
N LYS A 401 -6.27 -18.69 -10.55
CA LYS A 401 -6.06 -19.88 -9.71
C LYS A 401 -5.20 -20.96 -10.36
N ASP A 402 -4.24 -20.56 -11.21
CA ASP A 402 -3.25 -21.47 -11.76
C ASP A 402 -2.23 -21.88 -10.69
N ALA A 403 -2.45 -23.07 -10.12
CA ALA A 403 -1.62 -23.61 -9.06
C ALA A 403 -0.22 -24.07 -9.51
N SER A 404 0.04 -24.18 -10.81
CA SER A 404 1.37 -24.54 -11.32
C SER A 404 2.44 -23.49 -11.06
N PHE A 405 2.04 -22.28 -10.62
CA PHE A 405 2.96 -21.27 -10.11
C PHE A 405 3.72 -21.73 -8.85
N TRP A 406 3.15 -22.62 -8.03
CA TRP A 406 3.78 -23.08 -6.77
C TRP A 406 4.31 -24.51 -6.83
N THR A 407 3.69 -25.39 -7.60
CA THR A 407 4.00 -26.83 -7.58
C THR A 407 3.56 -27.53 -8.87
N ASP A 408 4.35 -28.49 -9.32
CA ASP A 408 4.00 -29.39 -10.43
C ASP A 408 3.18 -30.61 -9.97
N ASN A 409 2.98 -30.79 -8.66
CA ASN A 409 2.25 -31.93 -8.11
C ASN A 409 0.72 -31.76 -8.29
N PRO A 410 0.03 -32.63 -9.06
CA PRO A 410 -1.40 -32.48 -9.35
C PRO A 410 -2.31 -32.48 -8.11
N GLN A 411 -1.95 -33.23 -7.07
CA GLN A 411 -2.75 -33.30 -5.84
C GLN A 411 -2.63 -32.00 -5.05
N GLU A 412 -1.41 -31.47 -4.92
CA GLU A 412 -1.19 -30.17 -4.28
C GLU A 412 -1.85 -29.05 -5.08
N GLN A 413 -1.82 -29.10 -6.41
CA GLN A 413 -2.48 -28.10 -7.25
C GLN A 413 -3.99 -28.01 -6.99
N GLU A 414 -4.65 -29.15 -6.79
CA GLU A 414 -6.08 -29.17 -6.45
C GLU A 414 -6.34 -28.56 -5.08
N ASP A 415 -5.51 -28.88 -4.08
CA ASP A 415 -5.62 -28.29 -2.74
C ASP A 415 -5.37 -26.78 -2.78
N ILE A 416 -4.44 -26.30 -3.62
CA ILE A 416 -4.14 -24.87 -3.79
C ILE A 416 -5.31 -24.14 -4.44
N ARG A 417 -5.93 -24.68 -5.50
CA ARG A 417 -7.10 -24.07 -6.15
C ARG A 417 -8.23 -23.79 -5.17
N ASN A 418 -8.36 -24.66 -4.17
CA ASN A 418 -9.34 -24.56 -3.08
C ASN A 418 -8.84 -23.72 -1.88
N ARG A 419 -7.73 -22.98 -2.00
CA ARG A 419 -7.14 -22.16 -0.91
C ARG A 419 -6.86 -20.70 -1.29
N LEU A 420 -7.30 -20.26 -2.47
CA LEU A 420 -7.04 -18.92 -3.01
C LEU A 420 -8.19 -17.90 -2.79
N GLY A 421 -9.18 -18.20 -1.95
CA GLY A 421 -10.30 -17.28 -1.68
C GLY A 421 -9.89 -15.95 -1.04
N TRP A 422 -8.70 -15.89 -0.41
CA TRP A 422 -8.21 -14.71 0.29
C TRP A 422 -7.92 -13.53 -0.64
N LEU A 423 -7.66 -13.78 -1.94
CA LEU A 423 -7.47 -12.75 -2.96
C LEU A 423 -8.67 -11.80 -3.10
N ASP A 424 -9.87 -12.30 -2.78
CA ASP A 424 -11.14 -11.57 -2.86
C ASP A 424 -11.71 -11.20 -1.48
N ALA A 425 -11.07 -11.62 -0.38
CA ALA A 425 -11.56 -11.41 0.98
C ALA A 425 -11.86 -9.92 1.33
N PRO A 426 -11.02 -8.92 0.95
CA PRO A 426 -11.32 -7.50 1.19
C PRO A 426 -12.65 -7.03 0.57
N PHE A 427 -13.04 -7.63 -0.55
CA PHE A 427 -14.24 -7.25 -1.30
C PHE A 427 -15.47 -8.01 -0.78
N ILE A 428 -15.32 -9.30 -0.52
CA ILE A 428 -16.39 -10.17 -0.02
C ILE A 428 -16.79 -9.80 1.41
N GLY A 429 -15.81 -9.43 2.25
CA GLY A 429 -16.02 -9.05 3.64
C GLY A 429 -17.02 -7.90 3.82
N LYS A 430 -17.17 -7.03 2.82
CA LYS A 430 -18.14 -5.92 2.85
C LYS A 430 -19.59 -6.39 3.02
N ASN A 431 -19.91 -7.60 2.53
CA ASN A 431 -21.24 -8.19 2.66
C ASN A 431 -21.57 -8.62 4.11
N LEU A 432 -20.57 -8.69 5.00
CA LEU A 432 -20.74 -9.14 6.38
C LEU A 432 -20.97 -7.99 7.35
N ILE A 433 -20.67 -6.74 6.97
CA ILE A 433 -20.61 -5.57 7.85
C ILE A 433 -21.89 -5.44 8.69
N THR A 434 -23.05 -5.30 8.04
CA THR A 434 -24.33 -5.10 8.75
C THR A 434 -24.66 -6.21 9.73
N LYS A 435 -24.40 -7.48 9.37
CA LYS A 435 -24.66 -8.63 10.25
C LYS A 435 -23.74 -8.59 11.47
N LEU A 436 -22.47 -8.26 11.28
CA LEU A 436 -21.47 -8.25 12.33
C LEU A 436 -21.65 -7.06 13.29
N GLU A 437 -22.01 -5.89 12.77
CA GLU A 437 -22.34 -4.72 13.59
C GLU A 437 -23.60 -4.95 14.42
N THR A 438 -24.64 -5.56 13.84
CA THR A 438 -25.86 -5.92 14.59
C THR A 438 -25.52 -6.83 15.77
N LEU A 439 -24.68 -7.84 15.55
CA LEU A 439 -24.23 -8.75 16.63
C LEU A 439 -23.45 -8.00 17.71
N ARG A 440 -22.56 -7.06 17.34
CA ARG A 440 -21.83 -6.24 18.30
C ARG A 440 -22.81 -5.43 19.16
N ASP A 441 -23.75 -4.76 18.53
CA ASP A 441 -24.69 -3.86 19.21
C ASP A 441 -25.58 -4.65 20.19
N GLU A 442 -26.08 -5.82 19.77
CA GLU A 442 -26.81 -6.74 20.65
C GLU A 442 -26.00 -7.16 21.89
N LEU A 443 -24.71 -7.49 21.73
CA LEU A 443 -23.85 -7.87 22.84
C LEU A 443 -23.60 -6.70 23.80
N ILE A 444 -23.38 -5.49 23.28
CA ILE A 444 -23.19 -4.29 24.10
C ILE A 444 -24.47 -3.96 24.88
N ASP A 445 -25.63 -4.02 24.22
CA ASP A 445 -26.94 -3.76 24.84
C ASP A 445 -27.27 -4.78 25.95
N GLU A 446 -26.82 -6.02 25.80
CA GLU A 446 -26.93 -7.07 26.82
C GLU A 446 -25.91 -6.95 27.97
N GLY A 447 -24.98 -5.99 27.90
CA GLY A 447 -24.03 -5.67 28.96
C GLY A 447 -22.69 -6.42 28.89
N PHE A 448 -22.38 -7.08 27.77
CA PHE A 448 -21.06 -7.67 27.55
C PHE A 448 -20.01 -6.57 27.38
N LYS A 449 -18.86 -6.75 28.05
CA LYS A 449 -17.75 -5.78 28.05
C LYS A 449 -16.43 -6.39 27.59
N ASN A 450 -16.33 -7.72 27.67
CA ASN A 450 -15.09 -8.44 27.43
C ASN A 450 -15.29 -9.52 26.38
N VAL A 451 -14.27 -9.74 25.57
CA VAL A 451 -14.15 -10.84 24.63
C VAL A 451 -12.93 -11.67 25.02
N VAL A 452 -13.12 -12.96 25.22
CA VAL A 452 -12.00 -13.92 25.36
C VAL A 452 -12.02 -14.83 24.14
N LEU A 453 -11.00 -14.71 23.29
CA LEU A 453 -10.85 -15.54 22.11
C LEU A 453 -10.05 -16.79 22.47
N LEU A 454 -10.69 -17.95 22.31
CA LEU A 454 -10.11 -19.28 22.46
C LEU A 454 -9.68 -19.78 21.07
N GLY A 455 -8.39 -19.66 20.75
CA GLY A 455 -7.92 -19.86 19.38
C GLY A 455 -6.42 -20.11 19.30
N MET A 456 -5.96 -20.60 18.15
CA MET A 456 -4.55 -20.86 17.86
C MET A 456 -4.18 -20.38 16.45
N GLY A 457 -2.95 -19.89 16.30
CA GLY A 457 -2.38 -19.51 15.01
C GLY A 457 -3.26 -18.51 14.25
N GLY A 458 -3.70 -18.87 13.04
CA GLY A 458 -4.42 -17.96 12.15
C GLY A 458 -5.81 -17.58 12.67
N SER A 459 -6.33 -18.36 13.62
CA SER A 459 -7.61 -18.10 14.29
C SER A 459 -7.50 -17.14 15.48
N SER A 460 -6.28 -16.70 15.87
CA SER A 460 -6.05 -15.79 17.00
C SER A 460 -5.13 -14.60 16.71
N LEU A 461 -4.06 -14.79 15.93
CA LEU A 461 -3.00 -13.77 15.75
C LEU A 461 -3.49 -12.48 15.09
N ALA A 462 -4.30 -12.58 14.03
CA ALA A 462 -4.86 -11.38 13.39
C ALA A 462 -5.75 -10.57 14.34
N ALA A 463 -6.52 -11.26 15.20
CA ALA A 463 -7.36 -10.62 16.21
C ALA A 463 -6.53 -9.88 17.27
N GLU A 464 -5.39 -10.47 17.68
CA GLU A 464 -4.46 -9.82 18.60
C GLU A 464 -3.86 -8.55 17.99
N VAL A 465 -3.40 -8.63 16.74
CA VAL A 465 -2.86 -7.49 15.99
C VAL A 465 -3.86 -6.35 15.93
N LEU A 466 -5.11 -6.65 15.57
CA LEU A 466 -6.18 -5.66 15.50
C LEU A 466 -6.46 -5.06 16.88
N SER A 467 -6.58 -5.88 17.93
CA SER A 467 -6.82 -5.40 19.29
C SER A 467 -5.74 -4.44 19.79
N LEU A 468 -4.48 -4.74 19.52
CA LEU A 468 -3.35 -3.94 20.01
C LEU A 468 -3.14 -2.69 19.15
N SER A 469 -3.30 -2.81 17.82
CA SER A 469 -3.14 -1.70 16.88
C SER A 469 -4.20 -0.62 17.06
N PHE A 470 -5.44 -1.00 17.39
CA PHE A 470 -6.56 -0.08 17.63
C PHE A 470 -6.72 0.32 19.10
N ARG A 471 -5.82 -0.13 20.00
CA ARG A 471 -5.92 0.11 21.45
C ARG A 471 -6.00 1.61 21.75
N GLY A 472 -7.12 2.04 22.34
CA GLY A 472 -7.36 3.44 22.70
C GLY A 472 -7.78 4.34 21.53
N SER A 473 -7.95 3.79 20.32
CA SER A 473 -8.44 4.52 19.14
C SER A 473 -9.88 4.19 18.77
N VAL A 474 -10.47 3.14 19.37
CA VAL A 474 -11.85 2.69 19.16
C VAL A 474 -12.53 2.46 20.50
N ASP A 475 -13.86 2.53 20.50
CA ASP A 475 -14.71 2.24 21.65
C ASP A 475 -15.50 0.95 21.38
N GLY A 476 -15.35 -0.03 22.27
CA GLY A 476 -15.87 -1.39 22.10
C GLY A 476 -15.45 -2.31 23.24
N MET A 477 -15.61 -3.61 23.05
CA MET A 477 -15.27 -4.59 24.10
C MET A 477 -13.76 -4.79 24.24
N SER A 478 -13.29 -5.14 25.44
CA SER A 478 -11.90 -5.50 25.68
C SER A 478 -11.62 -6.94 25.21
N LEU A 479 -10.72 -7.11 24.25
CA LEU A 479 -10.34 -8.43 23.75
C LEU A 479 -9.07 -8.96 24.43
N SER A 480 -9.10 -10.23 24.83
CA SER A 480 -7.92 -11.02 25.20
C SER A 480 -7.87 -12.34 24.44
N ILE A 481 -6.65 -12.81 24.18
CA ILE A 481 -6.38 -14.04 23.47
C ILE A 481 -5.92 -15.11 24.46
N LEU A 482 -6.52 -16.30 24.40
CA LEU A 482 -6.00 -17.50 25.05
C LEU A 482 -5.47 -18.46 23.98
N ASP A 483 -4.16 -18.49 23.85
CA ASP A 483 -3.43 -19.34 22.91
C ASP A 483 -2.22 -20.05 23.56
N SER A 484 -2.31 -20.26 24.87
CA SER A 484 -1.37 -21.11 25.60
C SER A 484 -2.11 -22.05 26.55
N THR A 485 -1.67 -23.29 26.58
CA THR A 485 -2.20 -24.35 27.47
C THR A 485 -1.54 -24.34 28.84
N ASP A 486 -0.70 -23.35 29.16
CA ASP A 486 -0.13 -23.20 30.49
C ASP A 486 -1.24 -22.94 31.53
N PRO A 487 -1.38 -23.78 32.57
CA PRO A 487 -2.47 -23.65 33.55
C PRO A 487 -2.45 -22.29 34.28
N ARG A 488 -1.29 -21.65 34.40
CA ARG A 488 -1.17 -20.32 35.03
C ARG A 488 -1.85 -19.25 34.19
N GLN A 489 -1.74 -19.33 32.85
CA GLN A 489 -2.39 -18.39 31.93
C GLN A 489 -3.90 -18.64 31.81
N VAL A 490 -4.32 -19.91 31.77
CA VAL A 490 -5.74 -20.27 31.78
C VAL A 490 -6.40 -19.71 33.05
N LYS A 491 -5.74 -19.87 34.21
CA LYS A 491 -6.23 -19.33 35.48
C LYS A 491 -6.24 -17.81 35.52
N GLU A 492 -5.18 -17.16 35.04
CA GLU A 492 -5.08 -15.70 35.01
C GLU A 492 -6.25 -15.08 34.21
N LEU A 493 -6.60 -15.67 33.07
CA LEU A 493 -7.75 -15.19 32.27
C LEU A 493 -9.08 -15.46 32.95
N GLU A 494 -9.26 -16.62 33.59
CA GLU A 494 -10.46 -16.91 34.39
C GLU A 494 -10.66 -15.87 35.50
N GLU A 495 -9.59 -15.49 36.21
CA GLU A 495 -9.65 -14.51 37.30
C GLU A 495 -9.84 -13.07 36.80
N LYS A 496 -9.26 -12.74 35.64
CA LYS A 496 -9.30 -11.40 35.06
C LYS A 496 -10.64 -11.05 34.43
N TYR A 497 -11.36 -12.03 33.86
CA TYR A 497 -12.56 -11.79 33.05
C TYR A 497 -13.81 -12.43 33.67
N PRO A 498 -14.68 -11.65 34.34
CA PRO A 498 -15.93 -12.16 34.91
C PRO A 498 -16.84 -12.78 33.84
N LEU A 499 -17.29 -14.00 34.10
CA LEU A 499 -18.04 -14.80 33.12
C LEU A 499 -19.39 -14.17 32.70
N ASP A 500 -20.01 -13.37 33.55
CA ASP A 500 -21.31 -12.73 33.32
C ASP A 500 -21.27 -11.56 32.32
N SER A 501 -20.09 -10.96 32.13
CA SER A 501 -19.84 -9.82 31.24
C SER A 501 -18.84 -10.15 30.12
N THR A 502 -18.58 -11.45 29.90
CA THR A 502 -17.59 -11.95 28.93
C THR A 502 -18.27 -12.82 27.87
N ILE A 503 -17.98 -12.53 26.60
CA ILE A 503 -18.30 -13.40 25.46
C ILE A 503 -17.04 -14.18 25.04
N PHE A 504 -17.18 -15.49 24.88
CA PHE A 504 -16.11 -16.38 24.44
C PHE A 504 -16.22 -16.62 22.94
N LEU A 505 -15.18 -16.24 22.19
CA LEU A 505 -15.05 -16.59 20.77
C LEU A 505 -14.27 -17.89 20.64
N VAL A 506 -14.95 -18.99 20.33
CA VAL A 506 -14.31 -20.28 20.07
C VAL A 506 -13.94 -20.34 18.60
N SER A 507 -12.66 -20.13 18.30
CA SER A 507 -12.16 -19.87 16.96
C SER A 507 -11.28 -21.03 16.48
N SER A 508 -11.82 -21.86 15.60
CA SER A 508 -11.08 -22.99 15.00
C SER A 508 -11.65 -23.35 13.64
N LYS A 509 -10.82 -23.21 12.59
CA LYS A 509 -11.20 -23.57 11.22
C LYS A 509 -11.58 -25.04 11.07
N SER A 510 -10.76 -25.96 11.58
CA SER A 510 -11.05 -27.41 11.51
C SER A 510 -12.08 -27.87 12.57
N GLY A 511 -12.28 -27.06 13.60
CA GLY A 511 -13.11 -27.38 14.77
C GLY A 511 -12.52 -28.46 15.69
N SER A 512 -11.29 -28.90 15.46
CA SER A 512 -10.69 -30.08 16.11
C SER A 512 -9.31 -29.80 16.72
N THR A 513 -8.93 -28.53 16.85
CA THR A 513 -7.66 -28.11 17.45
C THR A 513 -7.67 -28.45 18.94
N SER A 514 -6.77 -29.32 19.41
CA SER A 514 -6.77 -29.88 20.77
C SER A 514 -6.77 -28.80 21.85
N GLU A 515 -6.01 -27.73 21.67
CA GLU A 515 -5.90 -26.65 22.64
C GLU A 515 -7.22 -25.85 22.74
N VAL A 516 -7.85 -25.56 21.61
CA VAL A 516 -9.16 -24.88 21.56
C VAL A 516 -10.24 -25.76 22.20
N GLN A 517 -10.18 -27.07 22.00
CA GLN A 517 -11.09 -28.03 22.63
C GLN A 517 -10.90 -28.07 24.16
N ALA A 518 -9.66 -28.10 24.64
CA ALA A 518 -9.38 -28.03 26.07
C ALA A 518 -9.89 -26.72 26.71
N PHE A 519 -9.66 -25.57 26.06
CA PHE A 519 -10.19 -24.29 26.52
C PHE A 519 -11.72 -24.25 26.52
N LEU A 520 -12.34 -24.74 25.45
CA LEU A 520 -13.79 -24.81 25.34
C LEU A 520 -14.38 -25.66 26.49
N SER A 521 -13.86 -26.87 26.69
CA SER A 521 -14.31 -27.76 27.76
C SER A 521 -14.21 -27.09 29.13
N TYR A 522 -13.10 -26.39 29.40
CA TYR A 522 -12.88 -25.68 30.67
C TYR A 522 -13.86 -24.53 30.89
N PHE A 523 -13.90 -23.55 29.98
CA PHE A 523 -14.73 -22.35 30.15
C PHE A 523 -16.22 -22.65 30.01
N TYR A 524 -16.61 -23.63 29.20
CA TYR A 524 -18.01 -24.04 29.11
C TYR A 524 -18.46 -24.71 30.41
N GLU A 525 -17.64 -25.55 31.04
CA GLU A 525 -17.99 -26.16 32.34
C GLU A 525 -18.12 -25.10 33.44
N LEU A 526 -17.21 -24.13 33.48
CA LEU A 526 -17.32 -22.99 34.38
C LEU A 526 -18.62 -22.19 34.13
N GLY A 527 -18.92 -21.87 32.88
CA GLY A 527 -20.16 -21.19 32.50
C GLY A 527 -21.41 -22.01 32.85
N ARG A 528 -21.38 -23.33 32.65
CA ARG A 528 -22.48 -24.25 33.01
C ARG A 528 -22.72 -24.26 34.52
N SER A 529 -21.64 -24.25 35.32
CA SER A 529 -21.75 -24.23 36.78
C SER A 529 -22.42 -22.95 37.31
N LEU A 530 -22.26 -21.81 36.62
CA LEU A 530 -22.84 -20.52 37.02
C LEU A 530 -24.20 -20.23 36.37
N PHE A 531 -24.37 -20.55 35.10
CA PHE A 531 -25.52 -20.13 34.29
C PHE A 531 -26.45 -21.28 33.87
N GLY A 532 -26.11 -22.53 34.22
CA GLY A 532 -26.87 -23.72 33.82
C GLY A 532 -27.03 -23.82 32.30
N ASP A 533 -28.24 -24.10 31.84
CA ASP A 533 -28.57 -24.26 30.41
C ASP A 533 -28.36 -22.99 29.57
N LYS A 534 -28.13 -21.83 30.20
CA LYS A 534 -27.86 -20.57 29.50
C LYS A 534 -26.38 -20.36 29.19
N ALA A 535 -25.49 -21.25 29.61
CA ALA A 535 -24.05 -21.12 29.40
C ALA A 535 -23.69 -20.84 27.93
N GLY A 536 -24.34 -21.53 26.97
CA GLY A 536 -24.11 -21.33 25.53
C GLY A 536 -24.34 -19.89 25.04
N LYS A 537 -25.16 -19.08 25.71
CA LYS A 537 -25.35 -17.66 25.36
C LYS A 537 -24.08 -16.80 25.51
N HIS A 538 -23.08 -17.31 26.22
CA HIS A 538 -21.78 -16.66 26.41
C HIS A 538 -20.74 -17.13 25.39
N PHE A 539 -21.11 -17.95 24.40
CA PHE A 539 -20.18 -18.51 23.42
C PHE A 539 -20.64 -18.25 21.98
N ILE A 540 -19.67 -17.92 21.13
CA ILE A 540 -19.82 -17.79 19.68
C ILE A 540 -18.77 -18.69 19.03
N ALA A 541 -19.18 -19.52 18.06
CA ALA A 541 -18.25 -20.32 17.29
C ALA A 541 -17.89 -19.62 15.98
N ILE A 542 -16.59 -19.55 15.67
CA ILE A 542 -16.07 -19.15 14.35
C ILE A 542 -15.37 -20.38 13.75
N THR A 543 -15.97 -20.97 12.73
CA THR A 543 -15.52 -22.26 12.17
C THR A 543 -15.99 -22.46 10.73
N ASP A 544 -15.36 -23.34 9.97
CA ASP A 544 -15.86 -23.69 8.64
C ASP A 544 -17.17 -24.52 8.75
N PRO A 545 -18.04 -24.50 7.72
CA PRO A 545 -19.23 -25.35 7.69
C PRO A 545 -18.90 -26.85 7.80
N GLY A 546 -19.73 -27.60 8.53
CA GLY A 546 -19.68 -29.05 8.67
C GLY A 546 -18.73 -29.60 9.74
N THR A 547 -18.02 -28.73 10.47
CA THR A 547 -16.96 -29.12 11.42
C THR A 547 -17.49 -29.72 12.72
N SER A 548 -16.59 -30.32 13.52
CA SER A 548 -16.93 -30.78 14.87
C SER A 548 -17.34 -29.62 15.78
N LEU A 549 -16.70 -28.45 15.64
CA LEU A 549 -17.03 -27.27 16.44
C LEU A 549 -18.42 -26.72 16.10
N GLU A 550 -18.83 -26.74 14.84
CA GLU A 550 -20.21 -26.38 14.47
C GLU A 550 -21.22 -27.29 15.18
N LYS A 551 -21.02 -28.60 15.11
CA LYS A 551 -21.90 -29.59 15.76
C LYS A 551 -21.93 -29.43 17.28
N GLN A 552 -20.77 -29.17 17.88
CA GLN A 552 -20.66 -28.88 19.32
C GLN A 552 -21.41 -27.61 19.67
N ALA A 553 -21.19 -26.51 18.94
CA ALA A 553 -21.86 -25.24 19.17
C ALA A 553 -23.39 -25.35 19.10
N MET A 554 -23.91 -26.14 18.14
CA MET A 554 -25.34 -26.46 18.07
C MET A 554 -25.82 -27.25 19.31
N SER A 555 -25.07 -28.29 19.70
CA SER A 555 -25.44 -29.13 20.85
C SER A 555 -25.38 -28.38 22.19
N LEU A 556 -24.46 -27.43 22.31
CA LEU A 556 -24.22 -26.64 23.51
C LEU A 556 -25.03 -25.33 23.53
N ASN A 557 -25.92 -25.13 22.55
CA ASN A 557 -26.78 -23.95 22.38
C ASN A 557 -26.01 -22.64 22.39
N PHE A 558 -24.92 -22.57 21.61
CA PHE A 558 -24.16 -21.34 21.44
C PHE A 558 -25.03 -20.21 20.91
N ARG A 559 -24.71 -18.98 21.32
CA ARG A 559 -25.42 -17.76 20.85
C ARG A 559 -25.42 -17.66 19.33
N ALA A 560 -24.27 -17.89 18.72
CA ALA A 560 -24.10 -17.78 17.29
C ALA A 560 -23.04 -18.74 16.75
N ILE A 561 -23.22 -19.11 15.49
CA ILE A 561 -22.23 -19.81 14.68
C ILE A 561 -21.97 -18.91 13.46
N ILE A 562 -20.72 -18.47 13.31
CA ILE A 562 -20.28 -17.62 12.22
C ILE A 562 -19.35 -18.45 11.34
N HIS A 563 -19.77 -18.69 10.10
CA HIS A 563 -19.02 -19.54 9.19
C HIS A 563 -17.77 -18.84 8.63
N GLY A 564 -16.68 -19.59 8.57
CA GLY A 564 -15.49 -19.27 7.78
C GLY A 564 -15.70 -19.54 6.29
N ASP A 565 -14.73 -19.10 5.48
CA ASP A 565 -14.63 -19.49 4.08
C ASP A 565 -13.71 -20.72 3.94
N PRO A 566 -14.24 -21.91 3.57
CA PRO A 566 -13.42 -23.11 3.36
C PRO A 566 -12.32 -22.91 2.32
N THR A 567 -12.48 -21.95 1.40
CA THR A 567 -11.53 -21.66 0.33
C THR A 567 -10.34 -20.79 0.78
N VAL A 568 -10.24 -20.47 2.07
CA VAL A 568 -9.18 -19.65 2.65
C VAL A 568 -8.39 -20.43 3.69
N GLY A 569 -7.08 -20.57 3.51
CA GLY A 569 -6.20 -21.18 4.52
C GLY A 569 -6.16 -20.38 5.84
N GLY A 570 -5.99 -21.05 6.98
CA GLY A 570 -6.05 -20.40 8.31
C GLY A 570 -5.12 -19.20 8.48
N ARG A 571 -3.87 -19.27 8.03
CA ARG A 571 -2.91 -18.15 8.09
C ARG A 571 -3.17 -17.01 7.10
N TYR A 572 -4.05 -17.21 6.12
CA TYR A 572 -4.50 -16.22 5.13
C TYR A 572 -5.92 -15.70 5.45
N SER A 573 -6.37 -15.88 6.70
CA SER A 573 -7.76 -15.61 7.09
C SER A 573 -7.97 -14.28 7.81
N ALA A 574 -6.92 -13.43 7.88
CA ALA A 574 -6.94 -12.17 8.62
C ALA A 574 -8.07 -11.23 8.16
N LEU A 575 -8.40 -11.27 6.88
CA LEU A 575 -9.43 -10.43 6.24
C LEU A 575 -10.78 -11.15 6.06
N THR A 576 -10.98 -12.28 6.74
CA THR A 576 -12.22 -13.08 6.75
C THR A 576 -12.95 -12.98 8.09
N THR A 577 -14.00 -13.76 8.32
CA THR A 577 -14.72 -13.79 9.60
C THR A 577 -13.82 -14.03 10.82
N PHE A 578 -12.70 -14.75 10.66
CA PHE A 578 -11.72 -14.98 11.73
C PHE A 578 -11.07 -13.69 12.25
N GLY A 579 -10.85 -12.68 11.39
CA GLY A 579 -10.37 -11.35 11.81
C GLY A 579 -11.49 -10.32 11.96
N LEU A 580 -12.51 -10.35 11.11
CA LEU A 580 -13.57 -9.34 11.08
C LEU A 580 -14.53 -9.42 12.27
N VAL A 581 -14.80 -10.62 12.80
CA VAL A 581 -15.62 -10.78 14.02
C VAL A 581 -14.93 -10.11 15.21
N PRO A 582 -13.69 -10.47 15.60
CA PRO A 582 -13.04 -9.78 16.71
C PRO A 582 -12.86 -8.28 16.43
N ALA A 583 -12.57 -7.86 15.19
CA ALA A 583 -12.46 -6.45 14.82
C ALA A 583 -13.72 -5.64 15.14
N VAL A 584 -14.90 -6.13 14.73
CA VAL A 584 -16.15 -5.40 14.99
C VAL A 584 -16.45 -5.34 16.49
N LEU A 585 -16.18 -6.43 17.24
CA LEU A 585 -16.50 -6.50 18.67
C LEU A 585 -15.67 -5.51 19.50
N ILE A 586 -14.43 -5.22 19.09
CA ILE A 586 -13.59 -4.19 19.72
C ILE A 586 -13.89 -2.77 19.25
N GLY A 587 -14.80 -2.59 18.28
CA GLY A 587 -15.24 -1.26 17.80
C GLY A 587 -14.57 -0.76 16.53
N VAL A 588 -13.87 -1.61 15.76
CA VAL A 588 -13.31 -1.20 14.45
C VAL A 588 -14.45 -0.95 13.45
N GLU A 589 -14.41 0.19 12.76
CA GLU A 589 -15.36 0.51 11.69
C GLU A 589 -14.98 -0.26 10.42
N LEU A 590 -15.73 -1.34 10.14
CA LEU A 590 -15.38 -2.30 9.10
C LEU A 590 -15.47 -1.73 7.68
N GLY A 591 -16.32 -0.73 7.44
CA GLY A 591 -16.48 -0.09 6.13
C GLY A 591 -15.21 0.63 5.68
N THR A 592 -14.61 1.44 6.56
CA THR A 592 -13.32 2.11 6.35
C THR A 592 -12.21 1.06 6.24
N PHE A 593 -12.12 0.14 7.20
CA PHE A 593 -11.08 -0.90 7.22
C PHE A 593 -11.03 -1.72 5.92
N LEU A 594 -12.17 -2.22 5.46
CA LEU A 594 -12.24 -3.02 4.23
C LEU A 594 -12.11 -2.18 2.96
N THR A 595 -12.49 -0.90 2.98
CA THR A 595 -12.32 -0.01 1.82
C THR A 595 -10.85 0.35 1.61
N GLU A 596 -10.12 0.71 2.66
CA GLU A 596 -8.68 0.95 2.57
C GLU A 596 -7.93 -0.31 2.12
N THR A 597 -8.29 -1.47 2.70
CA THR A 597 -7.71 -2.76 2.30
C THR A 597 -8.00 -3.09 0.83
N ALA A 598 -9.24 -2.92 0.38
CA ALA A 598 -9.65 -3.19 -1.00
C ALA A 598 -8.93 -2.26 -1.99
N ASN A 599 -8.74 -0.98 -1.63
CA ASN A 599 -8.01 -0.03 -2.46
C ASN A 599 -6.56 -0.49 -2.66
N PHE A 600 -5.89 -0.96 -1.62
CA PHE A 600 -4.56 -1.55 -1.74
C PHE A 600 -4.57 -2.85 -2.56
N ALA A 601 -5.53 -3.74 -2.33
CA ALA A 601 -5.65 -5.00 -3.07
C ALA A 601 -5.84 -4.78 -4.59
N LEU A 602 -6.49 -3.68 -5.01
CA LEU A 602 -6.58 -3.29 -6.41
C LEU A 602 -5.21 -2.99 -7.04
N GLU A 603 -4.22 -2.52 -6.27
CA GLU A 603 -2.86 -2.30 -6.76
C GLU A 603 -2.06 -3.59 -6.99
N CYS A 604 -2.56 -4.72 -6.48
CA CYS A 604 -1.91 -6.04 -6.62
C CYS A 604 -2.55 -6.91 -7.70
N ARG A 605 -3.61 -6.44 -8.36
CA ARG A 605 -4.46 -7.21 -9.28
C ARG A 605 -3.97 -7.20 -10.74
N PRO A 606 -4.50 -8.10 -11.61
CA PRO A 606 -4.19 -8.10 -13.04
C PRO A 606 -4.49 -6.75 -13.69
N GLY A 607 -3.64 -6.34 -14.63
CA GLY A 607 -3.69 -5.01 -15.27
C GLY A 607 -2.81 -3.96 -14.60
N ILE A 608 -2.28 -4.24 -13.41
CA ILE A 608 -1.16 -3.48 -12.84
C ILE A 608 0.15 -4.13 -13.31
N PRO A 609 1.06 -3.38 -13.96
CA PRO A 609 2.37 -3.92 -14.36
C PRO A 609 3.13 -4.49 -13.16
N ALA A 610 3.86 -5.60 -13.33
CA ALA A 610 4.60 -6.26 -12.25
C ALA A 610 5.56 -5.28 -11.56
N GLY A 611 6.25 -4.42 -12.32
CA GLY A 611 7.13 -3.37 -11.77
C GLY A 611 6.45 -2.31 -10.89
N ARG A 612 5.13 -2.13 -11.01
CA ARG A 612 4.34 -1.21 -10.17
C ARG A 612 3.61 -1.94 -9.03
N ASN A 613 3.46 -3.27 -9.10
CA ASN A 613 2.69 -4.07 -8.15
C ASN A 613 3.44 -4.18 -6.80
N PRO A 614 2.96 -3.52 -5.73
CA PRO A 614 3.70 -3.40 -4.48
C PRO A 614 3.79 -4.71 -3.70
N GLY A 615 2.79 -5.60 -3.82
CA GLY A 615 2.80 -6.91 -3.18
C GLY A 615 3.74 -7.90 -3.90
N LEU A 616 3.73 -7.91 -5.23
CA LEU A 616 4.64 -8.74 -6.03
C LEU A 616 6.10 -8.37 -5.78
N LEU A 617 6.43 -7.06 -5.80
CA LEU A 617 7.80 -6.60 -5.59
C LEU A 617 8.33 -7.04 -4.22
N LEU A 618 7.55 -6.88 -3.16
CA LEU A 618 7.95 -7.34 -1.83
C LEU A 618 8.20 -8.85 -1.82
N GLY A 619 7.31 -9.65 -2.43
CA GLY A 619 7.48 -11.09 -2.52
C GLY A 619 8.73 -11.52 -3.29
N VAL A 620 9.04 -10.83 -4.39
CA VAL A 620 10.27 -11.05 -5.16
C VAL A 620 11.51 -10.72 -4.32
N ILE A 621 11.51 -9.58 -3.62
CA ILE A 621 12.63 -9.18 -2.76
C ILE A 621 12.88 -10.22 -1.67
N LEU A 622 11.82 -10.68 -0.99
CA LEU A 622 11.91 -11.71 0.05
C LEU A 622 12.49 -13.03 -0.48
N ALA A 623 12.03 -13.48 -1.66
CA ALA A 623 12.52 -14.72 -2.26
C ALA A 623 13.97 -14.63 -2.75
N GLU A 624 14.33 -13.54 -3.43
CA GLU A 624 15.68 -13.36 -3.94
C GLU A 624 16.69 -13.10 -2.80
N ALA A 625 16.26 -12.41 -1.72
CA ALA A 625 17.05 -12.31 -0.48
C ALA A 625 17.39 -13.70 0.08
N MET A 626 16.39 -14.58 0.24
CA MET A 626 16.61 -15.95 0.72
C MET A 626 17.59 -16.72 -0.18
N LYS A 627 17.41 -16.64 -1.51
CA LYS A 627 18.26 -17.35 -2.49
C LYS A 627 19.74 -16.96 -2.43
N ILE A 628 20.05 -15.72 -2.02
CA ILE A 628 21.44 -15.27 -1.84
C ILE A 628 21.96 -15.44 -0.41
N GLY A 629 21.22 -16.13 0.46
CA GLY A 629 21.61 -16.41 1.85
C GLY A 629 21.18 -15.35 2.87
N ARG A 630 20.29 -14.41 2.49
CA ARG A 630 19.63 -13.47 3.40
C ARG A 630 18.24 -13.97 3.79
N ASP A 631 18.20 -15.10 4.46
CA ASP A 631 16.98 -15.81 4.85
C ASP A 631 16.41 -15.38 6.22
N LYS A 632 17.03 -14.41 6.93
CA LYS A 632 16.59 -13.94 8.25
C LYS A 632 15.93 -12.57 8.11
N LEU A 633 14.60 -12.56 8.11
CA LEU A 633 13.76 -11.38 8.03
C LEU A 633 13.55 -10.78 9.43
N THR A 634 14.35 -9.78 9.80
CA THR A 634 14.20 -9.09 11.09
C THR A 634 13.17 -7.98 10.99
N ILE A 635 12.18 -8.03 11.89
CA ILE A 635 11.05 -7.11 11.93
C ILE A 635 11.29 -6.10 13.05
N ILE A 636 11.30 -4.82 12.69
CA ILE A 636 11.33 -3.70 13.62
C ILE A 636 9.99 -3.00 13.49
N ALA A 637 9.20 -3.00 14.56
CA ALA A 637 7.87 -2.42 14.54
C ALA A 637 7.64 -1.53 15.76
N GLU A 638 7.16 -0.32 15.53
CA GLU A 638 6.82 0.64 16.58
C GLU A 638 5.42 0.37 17.14
N GLU A 639 5.17 0.78 18.38
CA GLU A 639 3.82 0.80 18.93
C GLU A 639 2.95 1.80 18.14
N PRO A 640 1.65 1.49 17.92
CA PRO A 640 0.91 0.33 18.42
C PRO A 640 1.00 -0.94 17.53
N PHE A 641 1.86 -0.94 16.50
CA PHE A 641 1.92 -1.97 15.47
C PHE A 641 2.91 -3.12 15.76
N ALA A 642 3.58 -3.11 16.92
CA ALA A 642 4.58 -4.11 17.30
C ALA A 642 4.08 -5.56 17.15
N SER A 643 2.82 -5.82 17.50
CA SER A 643 2.20 -7.15 17.40
C SER A 643 2.07 -7.70 15.97
N PHE A 644 2.15 -6.84 14.94
CA PHE A 644 2.10 -7.26 13.54
C PHE A 644 3.24 -8.23 13.19
N GLY A 645 4.41 -8.07 13.84
CA GLY A 645 5.55 -8.97 13.70
C GLY A 645 5.21 -10.42 14.04
N SER A 646 4.48 -10.65 15.13
CA SER A 646 4.05 -11.99 15.56
C SER A 646 3.08 -12.66 14.58
N TRP A 647 2.24 -11.89 13.88
CA TRP A 647 1.39 -12.43 12.81
C TRP A 647 2.19 -12.74 11.55
N MET A 648 3.12 -11.85 11.16
CA MET A 648 4.05 -12.11 10.05
C MET A 648 4.89 -13.36 10.29
N GLU A 649 5.28 -13.62 11.55
CA GLU A 649 6.00 -14.84 11.92
C GLU A 649 5.27 -16.10 11.46
N GLN A 650 3.96 -16.18 11.75
CA GLN A 650 3.16 -17.32 11.31
C GLN A 650 3.07 -17.37 9.79
N LEU A 651 2.63 -16.26 9.19
CA LEU A 651 2.34 -16.23 7.76
C LEU A 651 3.56 -16.70 6.94
N ILE A 652 4.73 -16.14 7.25
CA ILE A 652 5.95 -16.37 6.46
C ILE A 652 6.55 -17.73 6.78
N ALA A 653 6.68 -18.09 8.07
CA ALA A 653 7.34 -19.34 8.44
C ALA A 653 6.53 -20.58 8.02
N GLU A 654 5.20 -20.56 8.17
CA GLU A 654 4.36 -21.68 7.73
C GLU A 654 4.27 -21.81 6.21
N SER A 655 4.29 -20.68 5.48
CA SER A 655 4.14 -20.69 4.02
C SER A 655 5.44 -21.03 3.30
N THR A 656 6.59 -20.65 3.86
CA THR A 656 7.90 -20.84 3.20
C THR A 656 8.73 -21.98 3.80
N GLY A 657 8.54 -22.32 5.09
CA GLY A 657 9.37 -23.23 5.87
C GLY A 657 9.16 -24.72 5.60
N LYS A 658 9.48 -25.19 4.40
CA LYS A 658 9.30 -26.58 3.98
C LYS A 658 10.31 -26.99 2.93
N ALA A 659 10.47 -28.31 2.74
CA ALA A 659 11.40 -28.90 1.78
C ALA A 659 12.86 -28.39 1.92
N GLY A 660 13.31 -28.13 3.16
CA GLY A 660 14.65 -27.63 3.46
C GLY A 660 14.86 -26.14 3.14
N LYS A 661 13.81 -25.41 2.73
CA LYS A 661 13.82 -23.99 2.42
C LYS A 661 12.98 -23.22 3.44
N GLY A 662 13.15 -21.91 3.49
CA GLY A 662 12.28 -21.04 4.28
C GLY A 662 12.91 -19.68 4.56
N ILE A 663 12.05 -18.71 4.85
CA ILE A 663 12.45 -17.41 5.37
C ILE A 663 12.17 -17.45 6.87
N LEU A 664 13.16 -17.18 7.70
CA LEU A 664 13.01 -17.06 9.15
C LEU A 664 12.56 -15.64 9.48
N PRO A 665 11.29 -15.43 9.87
CA PRO A 665 10.87 -14.17 10.48
C PRO A 665 11.44 -14.08 11.90
N VAL A 666 11.92 -12.90 12.26
CA VAL A 666 12.56 -12.62 13.55
C VAL A 666 11.87 -11.41 14.18
N ASP A 667 10.88 -11.68 15.04
CA ASP A 667 10.11 -10.66 15.74
C ASP A 667 10.75 -10.27 17.09
N MET A 668 10.62 -9.00 17.49
CA MET A 668 11.03 -8.47 18.79
C MET A 668 12.48 -8.81 19.21
N GLU A 669 13.42 -8.86 18.26
CA GLU A 669 14.84 -9.14 18.56
C GLU A 669 15.49 -8.00 19.35
N PRO A 670 16.26 -8.30 20.41
CA PRO A 670 17.00 -7.27 21.13
C PRO A 670 17.93 -6.47 20.20
N ILE A 671 17.89 -5.14 20.31
CA ILE A 671 18.69 -4.25 19.48
C ILE A 671 20.18 -4.32 19.89
N VAL A 672 21.06 -4.52 18.91
CA VAL A 672 22.51 -4.38 19.03
C VAL A 672 23.01 -3.38 17.97
N LYS A 673 24.31 -3.04 17.98
CA LYS A 673 24.90 -2.18 16.94
C LYS A 673 24.84 -2.86 15.57
N GLY A 674 24.69 -2.08 14.50
CA GLY A 674 24.52 -2.54 13.13
C GLY A 674 25.60 -3.51 12.67
N ASN A 675 26.87 -3.27 13.06
CA ASN A 675 28.00 -4.14 12.76
C ASN A 675 28.02 -5.49 13.50
N ASN A 676 27.12 -5.70 14.46
CA ASN A 676 26.99 -6.97 15.19
C ASN A 676 25.94 -7.90 14.58
N TYR A 677 25.20 -7.46 13.55
CA TYR A 677 24.29 -8.32 12.80
C TYR A 677 25.05 -9.04 11.68
N GLY A 678 24.70 -10.31 11.45
CA GLY A 678 25.21 -11.11 10.33
C GLY A 678 24.83 -10.53 8.96
N HIS A 679 25.51 -11.02 7.91
CA HIS A 679 25.19 -10.65 6.52
C HIS A 679 23.97 -11.39 5.96
N ASP A 680 23.42 -12.35 6.72
CA ASP A 680 22.25 -13.15 6.41
C ASP A 680 20.92 -12.45 6.76
N ARG A 681 21.00 -11.18 7.19
CA ARG A 681 19.85 -10.39 7.60
C ARG A 681 19.24 -9.61 6.45
N PHE A 682 17.94 -9.40 6.58
CA PHE A 682 17.14 -8.47 5.81
C PHE A 682 16.10 -7.84 6.74
N PHE A 683 15.97 -6.51 6.73
CA PHE A 683 15.18 -5.80 7.74
C PHE A 683 13.93 -5.14 7.15
N ILE A 684 12.85 -5.19 7.93
CA ILE A 684 11.63 -4.45 7.69
C ILE A 684 11.42 -3.50 8.86
N TYR A 685 10.99 -2.28 8.56
CA TYR A 685 10.70 -1.28 9.56
C TYR A 685 9.26 -0.75 9.41
N LEU A 686 8.37 -1.16 10.32
CA LEU A 686 7.03 -0.61 10.46
C LEU A 686 7.10 0.63 11.35
N LYS A 687 7.19 1.78 10.70
CA LYS A 687 7.41 3.09 11.32
C LYS A 687 6.09 3.79 11.61
N ASN A 688 5.96 4.34 12.81
CA ASN A 688 4.88 5.22 13.21
C ASN A 688 5.42 6.62 13.52
N ASP A 689 6.06 6.81 14.68
CA ASP A 689 6.61 8.09 15.13
C ASP A 689 8.12 8.23 14.86
N GLY A 690 8.79 7.15 14.43
CA GLY A 690 10.19 7.17 14.02
C GLY A 690 11.19 7.06 15.17
N ILE A 691 10.78 6.57 16.35
CA ILE A 691 11.67 6.36 17.49
C ILE A 691 12.90 5.48 17.16
N TYR A 692 12.79 4.55 16.20
CA TYR A 692 13.92 3.71 15.81
C TYR A 692 14.77 4.28 14.67
N GLN A 693 14.51 5.50 14.19
CA GLN A 693 15.19 6.06 13.00
C GLN A 693 16.72 6.09 13.13
N SER A 694 17.25 6.38 14.32
CA SER A 694 18.71 6.36 14.55
C SER A 694 19.29 4.96 14.40
N PHE A 695 18.57 3.93 14.82
CA PHE A 695 18.99 2.54 14.67
C PHE A 695 18.90 2.09 13.20
N ILE A 696 17.85 2.50 12.50
CA ILE A 696 17.72 2.25 11.05
C ILE A 696 18.87 2.87 10.25
N ASN A 697 19.30 4.08 10.62
CA ASN A 697 20.46 4.71 9.98
C ASN A 697 21.75 3.92 10.28
N ASP A 698 21.97 3.47 11.52
CA ASP A 698 23.12 2.63 11.89
C ASP A 698 23.14 1.31 11.12
N LEU A 699 22.00 0.66 10.90
CA LEU A 699 21.91 -0.53 10.04
C LEU A 699 22.33 -0.25 8.59
N ARG A 700 21.82 0.85 8.01
CA ARG A 700 22.13 1.26 6.63
C ARG A 700 23.59 1.64 6.44
N ASP A 701 24.18 2.35 7.40
CA ASP A 701 25.60 2.73 7.40
C ASP A 701 26.52 1.50 7.42
N HIS A 702 26.03 0.37 7.93
CA HIS A 702 26.70 -0.93 7.93
C HIS A 702 26.26 -1.87 6.79
N GLY A 703 25.57 -1.34 5.77
CA GLY A 703 25.23 -2.07 4.55
C GLY A 703 24.12 -3.11 4.70
N GLN A 704 23.30 -3.01 5.74
CA GLN A 704 22.12 -3.87 5.88
C GLN A 704 20.96 -3.32 5.03
N PRO A 705 20.26 -4.16 4.25
CA PRO A 705 19.06 -3.75 3.53
C PRO A 705 17.91 -3.56 4.52
N VAL A 706 17.23 -2.40 4.43
CA VAL A 706 16.12 -2.03 5.31
C VAL A 706 15.01 -1.37 4.50
N ILE A 707 13.84 -2.03 4.44
CA ILE A 707 12.63 -1.48 3.81
C ILE A 707 11.73 -0.84 4.88
N PRO A 708 11.41 0.47 4.75
CA PRO A 708 10.46 1.14 5.63
C PRO A 708 9.02 1.06 5.11
N PHE A 709 8.07 0.89 6.02
CA PHE A 709 6.63 1.09 5.82
C PHE A 709 6.14 2.11 6.84
N ASP A 710 5.63 3.25 6.36
CA ASP A 710 5.06 4.29 7.22
C ASP A 710 3.59 3.97 7.51
N LEU A 711 3.27 3.67 8.77
CA LEU A 711 1.94 3.41 9.28
C LEU A 711 1.54 4.57 10.19
N VAL A 712 0.65 5.44 9.70
CA VAL A 712 0.20 6.64 10.41
C VAL A 712 -1.12 6.42 11.15
N ASN A 713 -1.89 5.39 10.77
CA ASN A 713 -3.13 5.04 11.45
C ASN A 713 -3.40 3.52 11.40
N ALA A 714 -4.24 3.03 12.31
CA ALA A 714 -4.49 1.60 12.47
C ALA A 714 -5.33 0.96 11.35
N TYR A 715 -6.09 1.74 10.56
CA TYR A 715 -6.85 1.21 9.43
C TYR A 715 -5.95 0.70 8.30
N GLN A 716 -4.73 1.24 8.19
CA GLN A 716 -3.72 0.78 7.23
C GLN A 716 -3.23 -0.66 7.48
N ILE A 717 -3.44 -1.22 8.68
CA ILE A 717 -3.09 -2.61 8.98
C ILE A 717 -3.83 -3.60 8.06
N GLY A 718 -5.05 -3.25 7.62
CA GLY A 718 -5.78 -4.07 6.66
C GLY A 718 -5.05 -4.20 5.32
N ALA A 719 -4.53 -3.08 4.79
CA ALA A 719 -3.70 -3.07 3.59
C ALA A 719 -2.41 -3.89 3.77
N GLU A 720 -1.78 -3.81 4.94
CA GLU A 720 -0.60 -4.61 5.24
C GLU A 720 -0.91 -6.10 5.36
N PHE A 721 -2.03 -6.53 5.95
CA PHE A 721 -2.42 -7.94 5.92
C PHE A 721 -2.45 -8.47 4.47
N PHE A 722 -3.10 -7.75 3.57
CA PHE A 722 -3.16 -8.16 2.16
C PHE A 722 -1.79 -8.11 1.48
N ARG A 723 -0.98 -7.07 1.72
CA ARG A 723 0.37 -6.94 1.16
C ARG A 723 1.22 -8.15 1.52
N TRP A 724 1.24 -8.51 2.78
CA TRP A 724 2.08 -9.60 3.30
C TRP A 724 1.57 -10.97 2.89
N GLU A 725 0.25 -11.18 2.85
CA GLU A 725 -0.35 -12.40 2.29
C GLU A 725 0.08 -12.58 0.83
N PHE A 726 -0.07 -11.54 0.01
CA PHE A 726 0.28 -11.59 -1.41
C PHE A 726 1.80 -11.75 -1.62
N ALA A 727 2.62 -10.97 -0.92
CA ALA A 727 4.07 -11.07 -0.98
C ALA A 727 4.57 -12.46 -0.57
N THR A 728 4.02 -13.04 0.49
CA THR A 728 4.39 -14.37 0.97
C THR A 728 4.03 -15.46 -0.05
N ALA A 729 2.84 -15.35 -0.68
CA ALA A 729 2.43 -16.28 -1.72
C ALA A 729 3.35 -16.21 -2.95
N ILE A 730 3.71 -14.99 -3.38
CA ILE A 730 4.70 -14.77 -4.46
C ILE A 730 6.05 -15.35 -4.08
N ALA A 731 6.54 -15.05 -2.86
CA ALA A 731 7.82 -15.53 -2.39
C ALA A 731 7.89 -17.06 -2.40
N SER A 732 6.88 -17.74 -1.86
CA SER A 732 6.79 -19.20 -1.87
C SER A 732 6.85 -19.79 -3.28
N GLY A 733 6.15 -19.20 -4.26
CA GLY A 733 6.21 -19.63 -5.67
C GLY A 733 7.60 -19.46 -6.28
N VAL A 734 8.23 -18.30 -6.08
CA VAL A 734 9.60 -18.01 -6.58
C VAL A 734 10.66 -18.88 -5.90
N ILE A 735 10.44 -19.26 -4.64
CA ILE A 735 11.27 -20.21 -3.88
C ILE A 735 11.04 -21.65 -4.35
N GLY A 736 9.88 -21.95 -4.94
CA GLY A 736 9.46 -23.28 -5.36
C GLY A 736 9.00 -24.15 -4.19
N VAL A 737 8.05 -23.64 -3.40
CA VAL A 737 7.35 -24.36 -2.33
C VAL A 737 5.86 -24.03 -2.36
N ASN A 738 5.03 -24.98 -1.93
CA ASN A 738 3.59 -24.77 -1.76
C ASN A 738 3.33 -23.76 -0.64
N ALA A 739 2.70 -22.61 -0.93
CA ALA A 739 2.43 -21.59 0.09
C ALA A 739 1.32 -21.98 1.07
N PHE A 740 0.49 -22.98 0.76
CA PHE A 740 -0.84 -23.17 1.35
C PHE A 740 -1.01 -24.47 2.15
N ASP A 741 0.02 -25.32 2.24
CA ASP A 741 0.06 -26.54 3.05
C ASP A 741 0.94 -26.37 4.31
N GLN A 742 1.01 -27.42 5.15
CA GLN A 742 1.81 -27.45 6.40
C GLN A 742 2.12 -28.90 6.85
N PRO A 743 2.90 -29.66 6.06
CA PRO A 743 3.06 -31.10 6.27
C PRO A 743 3.76 -31.45 7.60
N ASP A 744 4.68 -30.62 8.09
CA ASP A 744 5.55 -30.97 9.22
C ASP A 744 4.92 -30.75 10.60
N VAL A 745 3.80 -30.04 10.67
CA VAL A 745 3.07 -29.82 11.93
C VAL A 745 2.38 -31.11 12.41
N GLN A 746 2.05 -32.03 11.50
CA GLN A 746 1.31 -33.25 11.85
C GLN A 746 2.11 -34.26 12.68
N ASP A 747 3.43 -34.32 12.49
CA ASP A 747 4.28 -35.23 13.28
C ASP A 747 4.26 -34.86 14.76
N ASN A 748 4.41 -33.57 15.08
CA ASN A 748 4.29 -33.09 16.46
C ASN A 748 2.92 -33.43 17.08
N LYS A 749 1.82 -33.20 16.35
CA LYS A 749 0.47 -33.55 16.82
C LYS A 749 0.34 -35.04 17.15
N THR A 750 0.94 -35.90 16.32
CA THR A 750 0.93 -37.34 16.52
C THR A 750 1.73 -37.74 17.77
N ARG A 751 2.94 -37.17 17.94
CA ARG A 751 3.80 -37.42 19.11
C ARG A 751 3.18 -36.92 20.40
N THR A 752 2.56 -35.74 20.38
CA THR A 752 1.79 -35.20 21.52
C THR A 752 0.70 -36.19 21.96
N LYS A 753 -0.10 -36.70 21.01
CA LYS A 753 -1.14 -37.70 21.31
C LYS A 753 -0.55 -38.99 21.90
N ASN A 754 0.56 -39.47 21.36
CA ASN A 754 1.23 -40.66 21.89
C ASN A 754 1.75 -40.42 23.32
N ASN A 755 2.30 -39.24 23.61
CA ASN A 755 2.76 -38.87 24.94
C ASN A 755 1.62 -38.80 25.95
N ILE A 756 0.45 -38.27 25.56
CA ILE A 756 -0.77 -38.31 26.39
C ILE A 756 -1.21 -39.75 26.64
N GLN A 757 -1.25 -40.61 25.62
CA GLN A 757 -1.63 -42.03 25.79
C GLN A 757 -0.67 -42.79 26.72
N THR A 758 0.64 -42.53 26.60
CA THR A 758 1.66 -43.08 27.49
C THR A 758 1.42 -42.63 28.92
N PHE A 759 1.15 -41.35 29.14
CA PHE A 759 0.83 -40.81 30.45
C PHE A 759 -0.42 -41.47 31.05
N LEU A 760 -1.52 -41.54 30.29
CA LEU A 760 -2.76 -42.18 30.75
C LEU A 760 -2.59 -43.66 31.12
N LYS A 761 -1.69 -44.37 30.43
CA LYS A 761 -1.42 -45.79 30.69
C LYS A 761 -0.48 -46.02 31.88
N HIS A 762 0.49 -45.13 32.10
CA HIS A 762 1.61 -45.37 33.03
C HIS A 762 1.70 -44.39 34.20
N GLY A 763 0.90 -43.31 34.19
CA GLY A 763 0.91 -42.24 35.19
C GLY A 763 2.14 -41.33 35.14
N LYS A 764 2.99 -41.45 34.11
CA LYS A 764 4.20 -40.64 33.91
C LYS A 764 4.58 -40.55 32.44
N PHE A 765 5.31 -39.50 32.07
CA PHE A 765 5.92 -39.37 30.75
C PHE A 765 7.20 -40.20 30.64
N ASP A 766 7.54 -40.59 29.41
CA ASP A 766 8.87 -41.08 29.05
C ASP A 766 9.70 -39.90 28.57
N GLU A 767 10.64 -39.45 29.40
CA GLU A 767 11.44 -38.24 29.15
C GLU A 767 12.89 -38.52 28.78
N GLY A 768 13.28 -39.81 28.75
CA GLY A 768 14.67 -40.24 28.65
C GLY A 768 15.52 -39.88 29.89
N ASP A 769 16.80 -40.24 29.83
CA ASP A 769 17.77 -39.86 30.86
C ASP A 769 18.35 -38.46 30.56
N PRO A 770 18.49 -37.59 31.58
CA PRO A 770 19.12 -36.29 31.39
C PRO A 770 20.60 -36.46 31.05
N ALA A 771 21.07 -35.72 30.04
CA ALA A 771 22.48 -35.65 29.68
C ALA A 771 23.32 -35.01 30.80
N VAL A 772 22.77 -33.99 31.47
CA VAL A 772 23.37 -33.34 32.65
C VAL A 772 22.27 -32.95 33.63
N THR A 773 22.55 -33.08 34.93
CA THR A 773 21.67 -32.62 36.01
C THR A 773 22.38 -31.58 36.88
N PHE A 774 21.69 -30.49 37.18
CA PHE A 774 22.11 -29.42 38.10
C PHE A 774 21.13 -29.30 39.26
N PRO A 775 21.52 -28.68 40.39
CA PRO A 775 20.55 -28.24 41.40
C PRO A 775 19.48 -27.36 40.75
N GLY A 776 18.24 -27.84 40.68
CA GLY A 776 17.09 -27.12 40.12
C GLY A 776 16.93 -27.19 38.59
N ALA A 777 17.73 -27.95 37.84
CA ALA A 777 17.55 -28.11 36.39
C ALA A 777 18.05 -29.45 35.83
N LYS A 778 17.43 -29.93 34.74
CA LYS A 778 17.83 -31.12 33.97
C LYS A 778 17.95 -30.77 32.49
N LEU A 779 19.00 -31.25 31.83
CA LEU A 779 19.23 -31.00 30.40
C LEU A 779 19.14 -32.32 29.62
N PHE A 780 18.42 -32.31 28.51
CA PHE A 780 18.25 -33.44 27.59
C PHE A 780 18.77 -33.07 26.20
N SER A 781 19.47 -33.98 25.55
CA SER A 781 20.20 -33.73 24.30
C SER A 781 19.88 -34.79 23.24
N GLY A 782 19.57 -34.35 22.02
CA GLY A 782 19.20 -35.22 20.89
C GLY A 782 20.35 -35.94 20.18
N ASN A 783 21.41 -36.36 20.90
CA ASN A 783 22.62 -37.05 20.37
C ASN A 783 23.55 -36.24 19.43
N GLN A 784 23.37 -34.93 19.25
CA GLN A 784 24.14 -34.12 18.29
C GLN A 784 25.15 -33.14 18.89
N PHE A 785 25.25 -33.08 20.22
CA PHE A 785 26.14 -32.16 20.91
C PHE A 785 27.31 -32.92 21.51
N ASN A 786 28.49 -32.31 21.49
CA ASN A 786 29.63 -32.81 22.24
C ASN A 786 29.31 -32.82 23.75
N MET A 787 30.02 -33.65 24.53
CA MET A 787 29.79 -33.76 25.98
C MET A 787 29.77 -32.39 26.65
N LEU A 788 28.70 -32.14 27.41
CA LEU A 788 28.48 -30.93 28.18
C LEU A 788 29.26 -31.04 29.49
N MET A 789 30.27 -30.19 29.69
CA MET A 789 31.16 -30.25 30.84
C MET A 789 31.17 -28.90 31.56
N GLY A 790 30.41 -28.73 32.64
CA GLY A 790 30.38 -27.48 33.39
C GLY A 790 29.88 -27.65 34.82
N ASN A 791 30.29 -26.76 35.71
CA ASN A 791 29.88 -26.74 37.11
C ASN A 791 28.60 -25.90 37.32
N THR A 792 28.30 -25.01 36.38
CA THR A 792 27.09 -24.16 36.42
C THR A 792 26.26 -24.29 35.14
N LEU A 793 24.98 -23.95 35.24
CA LEU A 793 24.05 -23.96 34.12
C LEU A 793 24.50 -22.98 33.02
N ARG A 794 24.92 -21.77 33.40
CA ARG A 794 25.51 -20.77 32.49
C ARG A 794 26.72 -21.30 31.73
N GLU A 795 27.67 -21.99 32.38
CA GLU A 795 28.85 -22.56 31.71
C GLU A 795 28.45 -23.54 30.60
N VAL A 796 27.49 -24.42 30.89
CA VAL A 796 26.99 -25.38 29.88
C VAL A 796 26.25 -24.67 28.75
N ILE A 797 25.43 -23.66 29.05
CA ILE A 797 24.79 -22.85 28.00
C ILE A 797 25.84 -22.14 27.12
N MET A 798 26.90 -21.59 27.69
CA MET A 798 27.98 -20.98 26.90
C MET A 798 28.66 -21.99 25.97
N GLN A 799 28.97 -23.19 26.46
CA GLN A 799 29.57 -24.26 25.64
C GLN A 799 28.63 -24.77 24.54
N LEU A 800 27.32 -24.76 24.79
CA LEU A 800 26.32 -25.09 23.78
C LEU A 800 26.30 -24.02 22.68
N LEU A 801 26.27 -22.74 23.05
CA LEU A 801 26.26 -21.63 22.10
C LEU A 801 27.54 -21.56 21.26
N GLU A 802 28.68 -22.00 21.80
CA GLU A 802 29.95 -22.12 21.06
C GLU A 802 29.93 -23.20 19.96
N GLN A 803 28.93 -24.09 19.96
CA GLN A 803 28.71 -25.08 18.91
C GLN A 803 27.82 -24.56 17.76
N THR A 804 27.37 -23.31 17.82
CA THR A 804 26.70 -22.67 16.68
C THR A 804 27.68 -22.50 15.51
N GLN A 805 27.15 -22.61 14.30
CA GLN A 805 27.86 -22.52 13.03
C GLN A 805 27.46 -21.22 12.32
N ARG A 806 28.27 -20.82 11.33
CA ARG A 806 27.98 -19.65 10.50
C ARG A 806 26.59 -19.78 9.86
N ASP A 807 25.86 -18.66 9.82
CA ASP A 807 24.50 -18.52 9.26
C ASP A 807 23.42 -19.29 10.02
N ASP A 808 23.72 -19.78 11.23
CA ASP A 808 22.74 -20.33 12.15
C ASP A 808 21.79 -19.25 12.68
N TYR A 809 20.63 -19.72 13.16
CA TYR A 809 19.80 -18.99 14.09
C TYR A 809 19.57 -19.82 15.36
N VAL A 810 19.36 -19.12 16.49
CA VAL A 810 19.05 -19.73 17.79
C VAL A 810 17.59 -19.47 18.16
N ALA A 811 16.78 -20.51 18.19
CA ALA A 811 15.39 -20.44 18.58
C ALA A 811 15.21 -20.80 20.05
N ILE A 812 14.65 -19.88 20.83
CA ILE A 812 14.28 -20.09 22.23
C ILE A 812 12.78 -20.45 22.26
N ASN A 813 12.49 -21.71 22.56
CA ASN A 813 11.14 -22.25 22.59
C ASN A 813 10.72 -22.48 24.05
N ALA A 814 9.93 -21.56 24.60
CA ALA A 814 9.56 -21.55 26.02
C ALA A 814 8.15 -22.12 26.25
N TYR A 815 8.04 -23.28 26.89
CA TYR A 815 6.81 -23.81 27.47
C TYR A 815 6.72 -23.32 28.92
N LEU A 816 6.50 -22.01 29.05
CA LEU A 816 6.50 -21.21 30.29
C LEU A 816 5.32 -20.22 30.21
N PRO A 817 4.91 -19.56 31.30
CA PRO A 817 3.73 -18.71 31.26
C PRO A 817 4.07 -17.44 30.48
N ARG A 818 3.30 -17.14 29.45
CA ARG A 818 3.41 -15.92 28.63
C ARG A 818 2.79 -14.74 29.37
N ASN A 819 3.60 -14.13 30.23
CA ASN A 819 3.28 -12.89 30.93
C ASN A 819 4.49 -11.93 30.88
N ASP A 820 4.27 -10.66 31.23
CA ASP A 820 5.28 -9.61 31.15
C ASP A 820 6.56 -9.97 31.91
N LYS A 821 6.45 -10.60 33.08
CA LYS A 821 7.60 -11.00 33.89
C LYS A 821 8.47 -12.02 33.13
N MET A 822 7.85 -13.08 32.62
CA MET A 822 8.56 -14.15 31.92
C MET A 822 9.11 -13.67 30.58
N GLN A 823 8.32 -12.89 29.83
CA GLN A 823 8.76 -12.27 28.58
C GLN A 823 10.00 -11.39 28.79
N ASN A 824 10.01 -10.56 29.84
CA ASN A 824 11.17 -9.71 30.16
C ASN A 824 12.42 -10.54 30.50
N GLU A 825 12.29 -11.61 31.28
CA GLU A 825 13.44 -12.46 31.63
C GLU A 825 13.96 -13.26 30.42
N LEU A 826 13.07 -13.79 29.58
CA LEU A 826 13.43 -14.45 28.33
C LEU A 826 14.05 -13.49 27.31
N GLN A 827 13.62 -12.23 27.26
CA GLN A 827 14.24 -11.22 26.40
C GLN A 827 15.66 -10.85 26.85
N LYS A 828 15.93 -10.81 28.17
CA LYS A 828 17.31 -10.67 28.68
C LYS A 828 18.17 -11.87 28.30
N PHE A 829 17.62 -13.08 28.44
CA PHE A 829 18.30 -14.30 28.00
C PHE A 829 18.58 -14.29 26.49
N ARG A 830 17.59 -13.92 25.66
CA ARG A 830 17.74 -13.74 24.21
C ARG A 830 18.82 -12.72 23.87
N SER A 831 18.88 -11.59 24.59
CA SER A 831 19.93 -10.58 24.41
C SER A 831 21.32 -11.14 24.72
N PHE A 832 21.45 -11.97 25.77
CA PHE A 832 22.69 -12.67 26.08
C PHE A 832 23.10 -13.62 24.94
N VAL A 833 22.16 -14.44 24.44
CA VAL A 833 22.40 -15.35 23.32
C VAL A 833 22.85 -14.60 22.07
N LEU A 834 22.13 -13.54 21.68
CA LEU A 834 22.46 -12.70 20.53
C LEU A 834 23.86 -12.09 20.67
N LYS A 835 24.20 -11.52 21.83
CA LYS A 835 25.52 -10.91 22.05
C LYS A 835 26.66 -11.93 22.04
N LYS A 836 26.41 -13.15 22.51
CA LYS A 836 27.43 -14.21 22.57
C LYS A 836 27.67 -14.85 21.21
N THR A 837 26.63 -14.94 20.36
CA THR A 837 26.68 -15.69 19.10
C THR A 837 26.74 -14.82 17.85
N GLY A 838 26.16 -13.62 17.85
CA GLY A 838 25.94 -12.79 16.66
C GLY A 838 24.85 -13.33 15.71
N HIS A 839 24.26 -14.48 16.02
CA HIS A 839 23.25 -15.15 15.20
C HIS A 839 21.86 -14.55 15.39
N ALA A 840 20.98 -14.76 14.40
CA ALA A 840 19.55 -14.50 14.58
C ALA A 840 19.00 -15.26 15.77
N THR A 841 18.23 -14.58 16.60
CA THR A 841 17.59 -15.20 17.75
C THR A 841 16.08 -15.09 17.61
N THR A 842 15.31 -16.14 17.85
CA THR A 842 13.84 -16.09 17.95
C THR A 842 13.39 -16.50 19.34
N LEU A 843 12.20 -16.04 19.75
CA LEU A 843 11.59 -16.39 21.03
C LEU A 843 10.11 -16.73 20.83
N GLY A 844 9.76 -18.01 21.00
CA GLY A 844 8.39 -18.49 20.87
C GLY A 844 7.87 -19.06 22.19
N PHE A 845 6.63 -18.72 22.55
CA PHE A 845 5.93 -19.37 23.66
C PHE A 845 5.14 -20.58 23.15
N GLY A 846 5.30 -21.73 23.82
CA GLY A 846 4.58 -22.95 23.50
C GLY A 846 3.20 -22.98 24.15
N PRO A 847 2.20 -23.64 23.54
CA PRO A 847 2.19 -24.24 22.20
C PRO A 847 2.01 -23.25 21.04
N ARG A 848 1.83 -21.94 21.29
CA ARG A 848 1.56 -20.92 20.23
C ARG A 848 2.52 -21.00 19.04
N PHE A 849 3.84 -21.07 19.27
CA PHE A 849 4.81 -21.11 18.16
C PHE A 849 4.69 -22.38 17.30
N LEU A 850 4.07 -23.46 17.80
CA LEU A 850 3.85 -24.69 17.02
C LEU A 850 2.89 -24.46 15.86
N HIS A 851 2.00 -23.47 15.98
CA HIS A 851 1.09 -22.97 14.95
C HIS A 851 1.60 -21.68 14.32
N SER A 852 2.93 -21.54 14.24
CA SER A 852 3.65 -20.43 13.62
C SER A 852 5.00 -20.96 13.09
N THR A 853 6.12 -20.56 13.70
CA THR A 853 7.48 -20.99 13.32
C THR A 853 7.74 -22.49 13.42
N GLY A 854 6.86 -23.25 14.09
CA GLY A 854 6.91 -24.69 14.22
C GLY A 854 7.06 -25.41 12.89
N GLN A 855 6.37 -25.00 11.82
CA GLN A 855 6.53 -25.59 10.49
C GLN A 855 7.97 -25.42 9.97
N LEU A 856 8.53 -24.20 10.04
CA LEU A 856 9.89 -23.89 9.62
C LEU A 856 10.95 -24.61 10.47
N HIS A 857 10.75 -24.72 11.78
CA HIS A 857 11.69 -25.41 12.67
C HIS A 857 11.92 -26.89 12.25
N LYS A 858 10.89 -27.53 11.68
CA LYS A 858 10.95 -28.94 11.26
C LYS A 858 11.24 -29.06 9.76
N GLY A 859 10.46 -28.38 8.93
CA GLY A 859 10.50 -28.48 7.47
C GLY A 859 11.52 -27.59 6.77
N GLY A 860 12.01 -26.54 7.44
CA GLY A 860 13.02 -25.62 6.90
C GLY A 860 14.45 -26.16 6.97
N GLY A 861 15.41 -25.28 6.69
CA GLY A 861 16.85 -25.58 6.66
C GLY A 861 17.42 -26.18 7.96
N SER A 862 18.64 -26.71 7.88
CA SER A 862 19.36 -27.31 9.02
C SER A 862 20.12 -26.29 9.90
N ASN A 863 20.01 -25.00 9.59
CA ASN A 863 20.66 -23.88 10.27
C ASN A 863 19.97 -23.44 11.58
N GLY A 864 18.98 -24.19 12.07
CA GLY A 864 18.34 -23.92 13.37
C GLY A 864 19.06 -24.59 14.54
N PHE A 865 19.27 -23.84 15.61
CA PHE A 865 19.75 -24.30 16.92
C PHE A 865 18.65 -24.03 17.96
N TYR A 866 18.12 -25.07 18.60
CA TYR A 866 16.89 -24.98 19.41
C TYR A 866 17.19 -25.14 20.89
N LEU A 867 16.81 -24.13 21.68
CA LEU A 867 16.80 -24.15 23.14
C LEU A 867 15.34 -24.26 23.60
N GLN A 868 14.89 -25.47 23.91
CA GLN A 868 13.56 -25.69 24.46
C GLN A 868 13.63 -25.56 26.00
N ILE A 869 12.80 -24.70 26.58
CA ILE A 869 12.75 -24.47 28.03
C ILE A 869 11.37 -24.89 28.55
N THR A 870 11.36 -25.70 29.60
CA THR A 870 10.15 -26.19 30.28
C THR A 870 10.31 -26.01 31.78
N ASP A 871 9.23 -25.86 32.53
CA ASP A 871 9.24 -25.90 34.00
C ASP A 871 8.14 -26.83 34.54
N ASP A 872 8.11 -26.99 35.86
CA ASP A 872 6.97 -27.54 36.57
C ASP A 872 6.06 -26.37 36.97
N ALA A 873 4.83 -26.31 36.46
CA ALA A 873 3.97 -25.13 36.61
C ALA A 873 3.64 -24.80 38.08
N GLY A 874 3.74 -25.78 38.98
CA GLY A 874 3.46 -25.66 40.42
C GLY A 874 1.98 -25.51 40.77
N MET A 875 1.12 -25.45 39.76
CA MET A 875 -0.33 -25.49 39.84
C MET A 875 -0.86 -26.24 38.62
N ASP A 876 -2.09 -26.77 38.71
CA ASP A 876 -2.68 -27.52 37.63
C ASP A 876 -4.20 -27.35 37.59
N LEU A 877 -4.78 -27.52 36.40
CA LEU A 877 -6.21 -27.36 36.14
C LEU A 877 -6.71 -28.57 35.34
N GLU A 878 -7.79 -29.20 35.81
CA GLU A 878 -8.42 -30.31 35.08
C GLU A 878 -9.01 -29.83 33.75
N ILE A 879 -8.89 -30.66 32.71
CA ILE A 879 -9.60 -30.46 31.44
C ILE A 879 -10.88 -31.32 31.48
N PRO A 880 -12.08 -30.71 31.62
CA PRO A 880 -13.31 -31.47 31.74
C PRO A 880 -13.51 -32.44 30.58
N GLY A 881 -13.68 -33.73 30.91
CA GLY A 881 -13.95 -34.79 29.93
C GLY A 881 -12.72 -35.44 29.28
N GLU A 882 -11.49 -34.98 29.55
CA GLU A 882 -10.27 -35.52 28.89
C GLU A 882 -9.39 -36.42 29.78
N ASN A 883 -9.73 -36.62 31.07
CA ASN A 883 -8.94 -37.40 32.06
C ASN A 883 -7.47 -36.95 32.19
N ILE A 884 -7.17 -35.72 31.77
CA ILE A 884 -5.87 -35.07 31.87
C ILE A 884 -6.06 -33.64 32.35
N THR A 885 -4.95 -32.99 32.63
CA THR A 885 -4.90 -31.60 33.08
C THR A 885 -4.15 -30.73 32.06
N PHE A 886 -4.21 -29.41 32.23
CA PHE A 886 -3.50 -28.47 31.39
C PHE A 886 -1.98 -28.62 31.50
N ASP A 887 -1.41 -28.90 32.68
CA ASP A 887 0.03 -29.17 32.83
C ASP A 887 0.46 -30.44 32.06
N ILE A 888 -0.34 -31.51 32.14
CA ILE A 888 -0.12 -32.74 31.36
C ILE A 888 -0.16 -32.44 29.86
N LEU A 889 -1.14 -31.67 29.40
CA LEU A 889 -1.26 -31.29 27.99
C LEU A 889 -0.04 -30.47 27.53
N LEU A 890 0.36 -29.45 28.29
CA LEU A 890 1.52 -28.60 27.98
C LEU A 890 2.81 -29.44 27.93
N ARG A 891 3.03 -30.31 28.92
CA ARG A 891 4.20 -31.19 28.98
C ARG A 891 4.24 -32.17 27.81
N ALA A 892 3.10 -32.74 27.43
CA ALA A 892 3.00 -33.63 26.28
C ALA A 892 3.31 -32.90 24.95
N GLN A 893 2.88 -31.64 24.82
CA GLN A 893 3.19 -30.78 23.67
C GLN A 893 4.69 -30.46 23.59
N ALA A 894 5.32 -30.12 24.73
CA ALA A 894 6.75 -29.87 24.79
C ALA A 894 7.59 -31.09 24.38
N LEU A 895 7.25 -32.27 24.91
CA LEU A 895 7.90 -33.53 24.54
C LEU A 895 7.64 -33.89 23.07
N GLY A 896 6.41 -33.74 22.58
CA GLY A 896 6.08 -34.00 21.19
C GLY A 896 6.89 -33.17 20.19
N ASP A 897 7.11 -31.89 20.53
CA ASP A 897 7.94 -30.97 19.77
C ASP A 897 9.43 -31.35 19.82
N TYR A 898 9.93 -31.67 21.01
CA TYR A 898 11.31 -32.13 21.21
C TYR A 898 11.59 -33.39 20.39
N ASP A 899 10.73 -34.40 20.50
CA ASP A 899 10.86 -35.67 19.79
C ASP A 899 10.78 -35.50 18.27
N ALA A 900 9.95 -34.57 17.78
CA ALA A 900 9.85 -34.25 16.36
C ALA A 900 11.15 -33.60 15.81
N LEU A 901 11.77 -32.73 16.61
CA LEU A 901 13.05 -32.10 16.27
C LEU A 901 14.19 -33.14 16.28
N VAL A 902 14.26 -33.97 17.32
CA VAL A 902 15.26 -35.06 17.42
C VAL A 902 15.13 -36.03 16.25
N ALA A 903 13.91 -36.48 15.93
CA ALA A 903 13.66 -37.40 14.82
C ALA A 903 14.06 -36.83 13.44
N ARG A 904 14.10 -35.50 13.31
CA ARG A 904 14.56 -34.78 12.10
C ARG A 904 16.03 -34.40 12.15
N ASN A 905 16.79 -34.92 13.11
CA ASN A 905 18.20 -34.59 13.28
C ASN A 905 18.44 -33.07 13.42
N LYS A 906 17.52 -32.36 14.07
CA LYS A 906 17.70 -30.94 14.41
C LYS A 906 18.53 -30.83 15.69
N ARG A 907 19.34 -29.76 15.78
CA ARG A 907 20.18 -29.47 16.95
C ARG A 907 19.32 -28.88 18.07
N VAL A 908 18.81 -29.73 18.95
CA VAL A 908 17.91 -29.34 20.04
C VAL A 908 18.44 -29.76 21.42
N ILE A 909 18.37 -28.81 22.36
CA ILE A 909 18.56 -29.05 23.79
C ILE A 909 17.28 -28.68 24.52
N ARG A 910 16.79 -29.60 25.37
CA ARG A 910 15.67 -29.33 26.28
C ARG A 910 16.21 -29.09 27.69
N ILE A 911 15.88 -27.94 28.24
CA ILE A 911 16.24 -27.48 29.58
C ILE A 911 14.96 -27.51 30.41
N HIS A 912 14.93 -28.40 31.40
CA HIS A 912 13.80 -28.56 32.29
C HIS A 912 14.14 -27.97 33.66
N LEU A 913 13.44 -26.91 34.05
CA LEU A 913 13.65 -26.15 35.29
C LEU A 913 12.77 -26.74 36.40
N THR A 914 13.39 -27.39 37.37
CA THR A 914 12.70 -27.95 38.55
C THR A 914 12.80 -27.04 39.78
N GLY A 915 13.34 -25.83 39.62
CA GLY A 915 13.58 -24.88 40.71
C GLY A 915 14.60 -23.78 40.38
N ALA A 916 15.40 -23.95 39.33
CA ALA A 916 16.21 -22.88 38.75
C ALA A 916 15.33 -21.87 37.98
N SER A 917 15.83 -20.65 37.84
CA SER A 917 15.18 -19.57 37.10
C SER A 917 15.84 -19.33 35.74
N ILE A 918 15.17 -18.56 34.87
CA ILE A 918 15.76 -18.13 33.58
C ILE A 918 17.07 -17.35 33.77
N LYS A 919 17.24 -16.65 34.90
CA LYS A 919 18.49 -15.91 35.19
C LYS A 919 19.69 -16.83 35.33
N ASP A 920 19.50 -18.03 35.85
CA ASP A 920 20.57 -19.00 36.06
C ASP A 920 21.14 -19.55 34.73
N LEU A 921 20.46 -19.31 33.61
CA LEU A 921 20.93 -19.65 32.26
C LEU A 921 22.01 -18.69 31.74
N TRP A 922 22.08 -17.46 32.25
CA TRP A 922 22.94 -16.40 31.67
C TRP A 922 23.68 -15.49 32.66
N ASN A 923 23.30 -15.51 33.94
CA ASN A 923 23.95 -14.70 34.99
C ASN A 923 25.21 -15.35 35.54
#